data_AF-A0A199W359-F1
#
_entry.id   AF-A0A199W359-F1
#
_cell.length_a   1.000
_cell.length_b   1.000
_cell.length_c   1.000
_cell.angle_alpha   90.00
_cell.angle_beta   90.00
_cell.angle_gamma   90.00
#
_symmetry.space_group_name_H-M   'P 1'
#
loop_
_entity.id
_entity.type
_entity.pdbx_description
1 polymer ?
#
loop_
_entity_poly.entity_id
_entity_poly.type
_entity_poly.pdbx_seq_one_letter_code
_entity_poly.pdbx_strand_id
1 'polypeptide(L)'
;MPPPAIAATSAAHLVSPESLAAAGRAAERLSLPALQSKMKCDPEGYAAELLLLRRHFDSSLHLFRHHSALNPSSSASDHAVAKEVGDLAMFLAHVAPFYPDKLADFPSQVADLLRSDARSLPSSLRVHLAQALILLVNRKIAEHGDTLELFMDLQTLGDRTLRKLAFSHVVHSIRRMNQKHKNEPMNRKLQNILFSILQGEEELRAKRSLTVLCDLHRRKVWFDDRTANGICAACFHPSSRIMIAALSFLLGYEQVEEEDESEASSSEDDTAEPSQVILSREAIYKAHHKGTTASKKKKKAKLQRAVRSMKRQQKIASQNNSSNYYSPLTYLKDPQGFAEKLFSRLQKCNERFEVRMMMLKVISRTIGLHRLILLNFYPFLQRYVQPHQRDVTTLLAAAVQACHDMVPPDAVEPLFKQIVNQFVHDRSRTEAIAVGLNVVREICLRMPLLMNEDLLQDLVLYKKSHEKAVSTAARSLITLFREGTHPVSSDEEKVKEDELLRGEKRKLSDFIGQLNAADVSLRALKRVAGSQRARNLPNETDGILSNEDFQHIKELMAKKDAKLSMAREGLSAKGSDSRIKIPSSEQLSVKRVDPAKLEVNIKRKRTSEEKLAAVKAGREERGKYQARTAVKQKKTGGLSNRQKEHKKSMPFAAKRAKAVRSRQERKKKQRHSGKNFLGKKAWK
;
A
#
# COMPACT_ATOMS: atom_id res chain seq x y z
N MET A 1 16.65 -64.53 -41.47
CA MET A 1 17.77 -64.07 -40.62
C MET A 1 17.55 -62.61 -40.28
N PRO A 2 17.26 -62.27 -39.02
CA PRO A 2 17.13 -60.88 -38.60
C PRO A 2 18.53 -60.27 -38.34
N PRO A 3 18.76 -58.98 -38.63
CA PRO A 3 19.96 -58.27 -38.19
C PRO A 3 19.89 -57.97 -36.68
N PRO A 4 21.05 -57.82 -36.00
CA PRO A 4 21.13 -57.90 -34.55
C PRO A 4 20.67 -56.63 -33.84
N ALA A 5 20.11 -56.82 -32.64
CA ALA A 5 19.73 -55.78 -31.71
C ALA A 5 20.98 -55.05 -31.18
N ILE A 6 21.05 -53.73 -31.39
CA ILE A 6 22.04 -52.86 -30.75
C ILE A 6 21.47 -52.41 -29.42
N ALA A 7 22.07 -52.90 -28.34
CA ALA A 7 21.71 -52.59 -26.96
C ALA A 7 22.01 -51.11 -26.62
N ALA A 8 21.02 -50.44 -26.04
CA ALA A 8 21.16 -49.12 -25.44
C ALA A 8 22.22 -49.16 -24.33
N THR A 9 23.35 -48.49 -24.56
CA THR A 9 24.39 -48.29 -23.54
C THR A 9 24.16 -46.95 -22.84
N SER A 10 24.07 -47.03 -21.52
CA SER A 10 23.80 -45.95 -20.58
C SER A 10 24.78 -44.77 -20.70
N ALA A 11 24.24 -43.56 -20.57
CA ALA A 11 24.93 -42.28 -20.61
C ALA A 11 25.93 -42.11 -19.44
N ALA A 12 27.23 -42.27 -19.72
CA ALA A 12 28.31 -41.69 -18.92
C ALA A 12 29.63 -41.72 -19.72
N HIS A 13 30.24 -40.52 -19.87
CA HIS A 13 31.53 -40.26 -20.51
C HIS A 13 31.63 -40.50 -22.01
N LEU A 14 32.28 -39.57 -22.73
CA LEU A 14 33.24 -39.86 -23.80
C LEU A 14 33.99 -38.58 -24.21
N VAL A 15 35.08 -38.28 -23.52
CA VAL A 15 36.32 -37.89 -24.23
C VAL A 15 37.12 -39.19 -24.29
N SER A 16 37.50 -39.63 -25.49
CA SER A 16 38.18 -40.92 -25.67
C SER A 16 39.59 -40.90 -25.02
N PRO A 17 39.97 -41.97 -24.30
CA PRO A 17 41.20 -42.04 -23.49
C PRO A 17 42.48 -41.88 -24.32
N GLU A 18 42.45 -42.20 -25.61
CA GLU A 18 43.61 -42.07 -26.51
C GLU A 18 44.02 -40.62 -26.76
N SER A 19 43.08 -39.67 -26.64
CA SER A 19 43.38 -38.25 -26.84
C SER A 19 43.96 -37.55 -25.60
N LEU A 20 43.83 -38.17 -24.42
CA LEU A 20 44.32 -37.67 -23.12
C LEU A 20 45.72 -38.20 -22.75
N ALA A 21 46.20 -39.26 -23.41
CA ALA A 21 47.51 -39.85 -23.15
C ALA A 21 48.70 -38.98 -23.64
N ALA A 22 48.45 -38.01 -24.52
CA ALA A 22 49.49 -37.16 -25.10
C ALA A 22 50.04 -36.06 -24.15
N ALA A 23 49.46 -35.88 -22.96
CA ALA A 23 49.84 -34.84 -21.99
C ALA A 23 50.57 -35.37 -20.73
N GLY A 24 50.84 -36.67 -20.64
CA GLY A 24 51.74 -37.24 -19.61
C GLY A 24 51.25 -37.20 -18.15
N ARG A 25 49.97 -36.91 -17.88
CA ARG A 25 49.38 -37.04 -16.53
C ARG A 25 48.32 -38.15 -16.53
N ALA A 26 48.28 -38.91 -15.43
CA ALA A 26 47.49 -40.13 -15.27
C ALA A 26 46.03 -39.96 -15.75
N ALA A 27 45.55 -40.94 -16.52
CA ALA A 27 44.21 -41.04 -17.08
C ALA A 27 43.14 -41.30 -15.99
N GLU A 28 43.08 -40.45 -14.97
CA GLU A 28 41.92 -40.39 -14.09
C GLU A 28 40.76 -39.80 -14.89
N ARG A 29 39.67 -40.57 -15.03
CA ARG A 29 38.38 -40.10 -15.52
C ARG A 29 37.83 -39.05 -14.55
N LEU A 30 38.36 -37.84 -14.61
CA LEU A 30 37.92 -36.74 -13.77
C LEU A 30 36.56 -36.26 -14.27
N SER A 31 35.61 -36.16 -13.35
CA SER A 31 34.35 -35.48 -13.63
C SER A 31 34.61 -34.02 -14.00
N LEU A 32 33.76 -33.41 -14.83
CA LEU A 32 33.91 -32.00 -15.23
C LEU A 32 34.13 -31.06 -14.02
N PRO A 33 33.43 -31.20 -12.88
CA PRO A 33 33.70 -30.36 -11.71
C PRO A 33 35.08 -30.59 -11.06
N ALA A 34 35.56 -31.83 -11.02
CA ALA A 34 36.87 -32.15 -10.46
C ALA A 34 37.99 -31.59 -11.35
N LEU A 35 37.85 -31.72 -12.68
CA LEU A 35 38.77 -31.13 -13.65
C LEU A 35 38.76 -29.60 -13.56
N GLN A 36 37.57 -28.99 -13.45
CA GLN A 36 37.43 -27.56 -13.28
C GLN A 36 38.20 -27.04 -12.06
N SER A 37 38.18 -27.76 -10.93
CA SER A 37 38.93 -27.38 -9.74
C SER A 37 40.45 -27.45 -9.99
N LYS A 38 40.94 -28.55 -10.56
CA LYS A 38 42.38 -28.73 -10.87
C LYS A 38 42.90 -27.68 -11.86
N MET A 39 42.13 -27.37 -12.90
CA MET A 39 42.47 -26.33 -13.90
C MET A 39 42.51 -24.92 -13.34
N LYS A 40 41.75 -24.63 -12.27
CA LYS A 40 41.82 -23.33 -11.58
C LYS A 40 43.06 -23.20 -10.70
N CYS A 41 43.55 -24.33 -10.17
CA CYS A 41 44.74 -24.37 -9.32
C CYS A 41 46.05 -24.31 -10.12
N ASP A 42 46.10 -24.96 -11.30
CA ASP A 42 47.27 -25.01 -12.17
C ASP A 42 46.90 -24.69 -13.63
N PRO A 43 46.71 -23.41 -14.01
CA PRO A 43 46.27 -23.05 -15.36
C PRO A 43 47.26 -23.43 -16.46
N GLU A 44 48.57 -23.31 -16.21
CA GLU A 44 49.58 -23.60 -17.23
C GLU A 44 49.69 -25.11 -17.51
N GLY A 45 49.64 -25.93 -16.45
CA GLY A 45 49.75 -27.38 -16.57
C GLY A 45 48.59 -28.07 -17.26
N TYR A 46 47.40 -27.45 -17.32
CA TYR A 46 46.20 -28.01 -17.98
C TYR A 46 45.84 -27.32 -19.31
N ALA A 47 46.79 -26.61 -19.89
CA ALA A 47 46.63 -25.89 -21.15
C ALA A 47 46.26 -26.78 -22.35
N ALA A 48 46.77 -28.00 -22.41
CA ALA A 48 46.52 -28.94 -23.51
C ALA A 48 45.11 -29.55 -23.41
N GLU A 49 44.69 -29.88 -22.19
CA GLU A 49 43.38 -30.38 -21.86
C GLU A 49 42.30 -29.34 -22.18
N LEU A 50 42.56 -28.05 -21.95
CA LEU A 50 41.65 -26.98 -22.36
C LEU A 50 41.41 -26.97 -23.87
N LEU A 51 42.47 -27.08 -24.67
CA LEU A 51 42.34 -27.10 -26.14
C LEU A 51 41.56 -28.32 -26.62
N LEU A 52 41.77 -29.47 -25.97
CA LEU A 52 41.02 -30.69 -26.26
C LEU A 52 39.53 -30.51 -25.94
N LEU A 53 39.19 -29.94 -24.78
CA LEU A 53 37.81 -29.63 -24.40
C LEU A 53 37.16 -28.58 -25.31
N ARG A 54 37.93 -27.59 -25.77
CA ARG A 54 37.46 -26.61 -26.75
C ARG A 54 37.14 -27.27 -28.08
N ARG A 55 38.05 -28.09 -28.62
CA ARG A 55 37.81 -28.87 -29.84
C ARG A 55 36.60 -29.79 -29.68
N HIS A 56 36.44 -30.40 -28.51
CA HIS A 56 35.27 -31.24 -28.22
C HIS A 56 33.97 -30.42 -28.26
N PHE A 57 33.94 -29.24 -27.65
CA PHE A 57 32.80 -28.32 -27.73
C PHE A 57 32.46 -27.96 -29.18
N ASP A 58 33.46 -27.58 -29.98
CA ASP A 58 33.26 -27.19 -31.39
C ASP A 58 32.72 -28.37 -32.24
N SER A 59 33.26 -29.58 -32.03
CA SER A 59 32.79 -30.81 -32.69
C SER A 59 31.35 -31.16 -32.28
N SER A 60 31.03 -31.13 -31.00
CA SER A 60 29.67 -31.43 -30.51
C SER A 60 28.65 -30.40 -30.97
N LEU A 61 29.04 -29.12 -31.07
CA LEU A 61 28.21 -28.07 -31.65
C LEU A 61 27.97 -28.31 -33.14
N HIS A 62 28.99 -28.70 -33.89
CA HIS A 62 28.86 -29.01 -35.32
C HIS A 62 27.94 -30.22 -35.55
N LEU A 63 28.10 -31.29 -34.75
CA LEU A 63 27.22 -32.46 -34.78
C LEU A 63 25.77 -32.08 -34.46
N PHE A 64 25.55 -31.26 -33.43
CA PHE A 64 24.23 -30.78 -33.06
C PHE A 64 23.56 -29.99 -34.19
N ARG A 65 24.28 -29.09 -34.86
CA ARG A 65 23.78 -28.31 -36.00
C ARG A 65 23.40 -29.20 -37.18
N HIS A 66 24.26 -30.16 -37.50
CA HIS A 66 24.04 -31.08 -38.62
C HIS A 66 22.86 -32.02 -38.35
N HIS A 67 22.73 -32.54 -37.13
CA HIS A 67 21.61 -33.41 -36.75
C HIS A 67 20.27 -32.64 -36.73
N SER A 68 20.28 -31.41 -36.22
CA SER A 68 19.09 -30.53 -36.24
C SER A 68 18.62 -30.17 -37.65
N ALA A 69 19.54 -30.10 -38.63
CA ALA A 69 19.21 -29.83 -40.02
C ALA A 69 18.62 -31.03 -40.76
N LEU A 70 19.00 -32.26 -40.39
CA LEU A 70 18.59 -33.48 -41.08
C LEU A 70 17.33 -34.12 -40.49
N ASN A 71 17.14 -34.09 -39.16
CA ASN A 71 16.03 -34.78 -38.48
C ASN A 71 15.43 -33.93 -37.34
N PRO A 72 14.50 -32.99 -37.64
CA PRO A 72 13.85 -32.16 -36.61
C PRO A 72 12.88 -32.91 -35.67
N SER A 73 12.71 -34.23 -35.82
CA SER A 73 11.69 -35.05 -35.13
C SER A 73 12.25 -36.10 -34.14
N SER A 74 13.57 -36.25 -34.01
CA SER A 74 14.21 -37.26 -33.14
C SER A 74 14.52 -36.74 -31.72
N SER A 75 13.52 -36.77 -30.84
CA SER A 75 13.60 -36.12 -29.53
C SER A 75 14.63 -36.67 -28.53
N ALA A 76 15.02 -37.96 -28.57
CA ALA A 76 15.83 -38.54 -27.48
C ALA A 76 17.35 -38.34 -27.62
N SER A 77 17.93 -38.55 -28.81
CA SER A 77 19.37 -38.39 -29.07
C SER A 77 19.79 -36.92 -29.07
N ASP A 78 18.94 -36.04 -29.60
CA ASP A 78 19.15 -34.60 -29.63
C ASP A 78 19.27 -33.98 -28.23
N HIS A 79 18.55 -34.52 -27.24
CA HIS A 79 18.63 -34.04 -25.86
C HIS A 79 19.96 -34.37 -25.18
N ALA A 80 20.59 -35.51 -25.49
CA ALA A 80 21.88 -35.89 -24.91
C ALA A 80 23.01 -34.99 -25.44
N VAL A 81 23.10 -34.83 -26.76
CA VAL A 81 24.10 -33.96 -27.40
C VAL A 81 23.89 -32.51 -26.98
N ALA A 82 22.64 -32.04 -26.92
CA ALA A 82 22.34 -30.69 -26.44
C ALA A 82 22.74 -30.48 -24.97
N LYS A 83 22.57 -31.49 -24.11
CA LYS A 83 23.03 -31.42 -22.72
C LYS A 83 24.55 -31.34 -22.65
N GLU A 84 25.26 -32.16 -23.41
CA GLU A 84 26.73 -32.15 -23.47
C GLU A 84 27.28 -30.80 -23.93
N VAL A 85 26.72 -30.22 -25.00
CA VAL A 85 27.09 -28.88 -25.47
C VAL A 85 26.85 -27.83 -24.38
N GLY A 86 25.72 -27.92 -23.66
CA GLY A 86 25.41 -27.02 -22.54
C GLY A 86 26.38 -27.15 -21.36
N ASP A 87 26.71 -28.38 -20.97
CA ASP A 87 27.63 -28.67 -19.87
C ASP A 87 29.07 -28.20 -20.20
N LEU A 88 29.52 -28.42 -21.44
CA LEU A 88 30.81 -27.93 -21.94
C LEU A 88 30.85 -26.40 -22.02
N ALA A 89 29.78 -25.76 -22.50
CA ALA A 89 29.70 -24.30 -22.55
C ALA A 89 29.81 -23.67 -21.15
N MET A 90 29.10 -24.26 -20.17
CA MET A 90 29.19 -23.83 -18.77
C MET A 90 30.58 -24.06 -18.18
N PHE A 91 31.20 -25.20 -18.47
CA PHE A 91 32.57 -25.50 -18.05
C PHE A 91 33.57 -24.47 -18.59
N LEU A 92 33.53 -24.21 -19.91
CA LEU A 92 34.42 -23.24 -20.57
C LEU A 92 34.19 -21.83 -20.00
N ALA A 93 32.94 -21.42 -19.76
CA ALA A 93 32.62 -20.14 -19.14
C ALA A 93 33.20 -20.00 -17.72
N HIS A 94 33.25 -21.10 -16.97
CA HIS A 94 33.83 -21.15 -15.65
C HIS A 94 35.37 -21.04 -15.63
N VAL A 95 36.03 -21.53 -16.68
CA VAL A 95 37.50 -21.57 -16.80
C VAL A 95 38.04 -20.35 -17.55
N ALA A 96 37.22 -19.65 -18.34
CA ALA A 96 37.58 -18.48 -19.15
C ALA A 96 38.46 -17.41 -18.45
N PRO A 97 38.23 -17.00 -17.18
CA PRO A 97 39.07 -16.00 -16.53
C PRO A 97 40.54 -16.39 -16.36
N PHE A 98 40.82 -17.70 -16.33
CA PHE A 98 42.16 -18.23 -16.11
C PHE A 98 42.93 -18.43 -17.43
N TYR A 99 42.26 -18.29 -18.57
CA TYR A 99 42.83 -18.50 -19.91
C TYR A 99 42.35 -17.40 -20.88
N PRO A 100 42.67 -16.12 -20.62
CA PRO A 100 42.16 -15.00 -21.39
C PRO A 100 42.51 -15.07 -22.88
N ASP A 101 43.75 -15.44 -23.21
CA ASP A 101 44.23 -15.47 -24.60
C ASP A 101 43.61 -16.60 -25.41
N LYS A 102 43.39 -17.76 -24.78
CA LYS A 102 42.88 -18.97 -25.44
C LYS A 102 41.36 -19.01 -25.58
N LEU A 103 40.64 -18.23 -24.76
CA LEU A 103 39.18 -18.18 -24.74
C LEU A 103 38.62 -16.79 -25.07
N ALA A 104 39.41 -15.91 -25.68
CA ALA A 104 38.99 -14.56 -26.06
C ALA A 104 37.74 -14.56 -26.98
N ASP A 105 37.67 -15.49 -27.94
CA ASP A 105 36.58 -15.56 -28.92
C ASP A 105 35.35 -16.32 -28.41
N PHE A 106 35.47 -17.01 -27.28
CA PHE A 106 34.39 -17.85 -26.75
C PHE A 106 33.09 -17.09 -26.42
N PRO A 107 33.12 -15.92 -25.74
CA PRO A 107 31.91 -15.17 -25.45
C PRO A 107 31.16 -14.77 -26.72
N SER A 108 31.89 -14.33 -27.75
CA SER A 108 31.31 -13.96 -29.06
C SER A 108 30.68 -15.16 -29.73
N GLN A 109 31.37 -16.32 -29.75
CA GLN A 109 30.84 -17.56 -30.31
C GLN A 109 29.52 -18.00 -29.64
N VAL A 110 29.43 -17.91 -28.30
CA VAL A 110 28.20 -18.25 -27.56
C VAL A 110 27.10 -17.21 -27.83
N ALA A 111 27.44 -15.93 -27.89
CA ALA A 111 26.50 -14.87 -28.22
C ALA A 111 25.93 -15.03 -29.63
N ASP A 112 26.77 -15.33 -30.62
CA ASP A 112 26.36 -15.50 -32.01
C ASP A 112 25.51 -16.75 -32.21
N LEU A 113 25.83 -17.85 -31.52
CA LEU A 113 24.98 -19.04 -31.46
C LEU A 113 23.58 -18.72 -30.94
N LEU A 114 23.47 -17.88 -29.90
CA LEU A 114 22.18 -17.42 -29.38
C LEU A 114 21.50 -16.39 -30.29
N ARG A 115 22.23 -15.60 -31.08
CA ARG A 115 21.64 -14.66 -32.05
C ARG A 115 21.04 -15.38 -33.26
N SER A 116 21.76 -16.34 -33.84
CA SER A 116 21.34 -17.03 -35.06
C SER A 116 20.34 -18.17 -34.80
N ASP A 117 20.60 -18.99 -33.77
CA ASP A 117 19.97 -20.30 -33.64
C ASP A 117 18.99 -20.38 -32.45
N ALA A 118 18.72 -19.29 -31.71
CA ALA A 118 17.89 -19.36 -30.49
C ALA A 118 16.42 -19.78 -30.69
N ARG A 119 15.92 -19.88 -31.93
CA ARG A 119 14.59 -20.47 -32.19
C ARG A 119 14.64 -21.98 -32.46
N SER A 120 15.73 -22.47 -33.04
CA SER A 120 15.94 -23.90 -33.31
C SER A 120 16.51 -24.66 -32.12
N LEU A 121 17.23 -23.97 -31.22
CA LEU A 121 17.81 -24.58 -30.02
C LEU A 121 16.73 -25.04 -29.02
N PRO A 122 16.89 -26.23 -28.39
CA PRO A 122 15.98 -26.69 -27.34
C PRO A 122 16.02 -25.76 -26.12
N SER A 123 14.89 -25.66 -25.41
CA SER A 123 14.73 -24.80 -24.22
C SER A 123 15.86 -24.99 -23.19
N SER A 124 16.22 -26.25 -22.89
CA SER A 124 17.29 -26.56 -21.93
C SER A 124 18.64 -25.98 -22.35
N LEU A 125 19.06 -26.18 -23.61
CA LEU A 125 20.33 -25.68 -24.12
C LEU A 125 20.36 -24.14 -24.17
N ARG A 126 19.27 -23.49 -24.59
CA ARG A 126 19.18 -22.02 -24.58
C ARG A 126 19.39 -21.43 -23.18
N VAL A 127 18.80 -22.05 -22.16
CA VAL A 127 18.99 -21.64 -20.78
C VAL A 127 20.44 -21.81 -20.33
N HIS A 128 21.08 -22.95 -20.62
CA HIS A 128 22.48 -23.19 -20.25
C HIS A 128 23.45 -22.23 -20.97
N LEU A 129 23.27 -22.00 -22.27
CA LEU A 129 24.08 -21.03 -23.03
C LEU A 129 23.89 -19.61 -22.50
N ALA A 130 22.64 -19.23 -22.19
CA ALA A 130 22.37 -17.93 -21.57
C ALA A 130 23.03 -17.82 -20.18
N GLN A 131 22.99 -18.87 -19.35
CA GLN A 131 23.69 -18.89 -18.06
C GLN A 131 25.21 -18.77 -18.21
N ALA A 132 25.79 -19.46 -19.18
CA ALA A 132 27.21 -19.38 -19.51
C ALA A 132 27.60 -17.95 -19.91
N LEU A 133 26.82 -17.32 -20.80
CA LEU A 133 27.05 -15.93 -21.21
C LEU A 133 26.88 -14.95 -20.03
N ILE A 134 25.86 -15.13 -19.20
CA ILE A 134 25.66 -14.34 -17.96
C ILE A 134 26.88 -14.44 -17.05
N LEU A 135 27.47 -15.62 -16.89
CA LEU A 135 28.66 -15.82 -16.08
C LEU A 135 29.86 -15.04 -16.65
N LEU A 136 30.05 -15.05 -17.97
CA LEU A 136 31.12 -14.32 -18.67
C LEU A 136 30.94 -12.80 -18.52
N VAL A 137 29.71 -12.29 -18.65
CA VAL A 137 29.38 -10.87 -18.43
C VAL A 137 29.64 -10.46 -16.98
N ASN A 138 29.19 -11.27 -16.01
CA ASN A 138 29.41 -11.01 -14.57
C ASN A 138 30.89 -10.93 -14.20
N ARG A 139 31.75 -11.64 -14.93
CA ARG A 139 33.21 -11.66 -14.76
C ARG A 139 33.93 -10.57 -15.57
N LYS A 140 33.19 -9.70 -16.28
CA LYS A 140 33.69 -8.61 -17.12
C LYS A 140 34.53 -9.07 -18.32
N ILE A 141 34.34 -10.31 -18.78
CA ILE A 141 34.97 -10.81 -20.02
C ILE A 141 34.19 -10.32 -21.24
N ALA A 142 32.85 -10.27 -21.14
CA ALA A 142 31.97 -9.69 -22.15
C ALA A 142 31.41 -8.34 -21.69
N GLU A 143 31.30 -7.37 -22.61
CA GLU A 143 30.73 -6.06 -22.31
C GLU A 143 29.19 -6.11 -22.23
N HIS A 144 28.64 -5.33 -21.31
CA HIS A 144 27.20 -5.20 -21.09
C HIS A 144 26.48 -4.55 -22.28
N GLY A 145 27.14 -3.62 -22.98
CA GLY A 145 26.58 -2.94 -24.15
C GLY A 145 26.24 -3.92 -25.27
N ASP A 146 27.16 -4.82 -25.59
CA ASP A 146 27.05 -5.69 -26.77
C ASP A 146 26.13 -6.90 -26.53
N THR A 147 25.91 -7.24 -25.26
CA THR A 147 25.06 -8.36 -24.84
C THR A 147 23.62 -7.93 -24.53
N LEU A 148 23.37 -6.65 -24.26
CA LEU A 148 22.03 -6.17 -23.89
C LEU A 148 20.99 -6.48 -24.98
N GLU A 149 21.27 -6.16 -26.24
CA GLU A 149 20.34 -6.41 -27.34
C GLU A 149 19.96 -7.89 -27.44
N LEU A 150 20.96 -8.78 -27.33
CA LEU A 150 20.73 -10.22 -27.30
C LEU A 150 19.83 -10.62 -26.13
N PHE A 151 20.09 -10.14 -24.90
CA PHE A 151 19.22 -10.46 -23.76
C PHE A 151 17.82 -9.85 -23.88
N MET A 152 17.63 -8.77 -24.64
CA MET A 152 16.31 -8.25 -24.98
C MET A 152 15.59 -9.16 -25.98
N ASP A 153 16.31 -9.74 -26.94
CA ASP A 153 15.76 -10.68 -27.92
C ASP A 153 15.39 -12.02 -27.28
N LEU A 154 16.23 -12.53 -26.36
CA LEU A 154 15.92 -13.74 -25.60
C LEU A 154 14.64 -13.61 -24.76
N GLN A 155 14.23 -12.38 -24.41
CA GLN A 155 12.99 -12.12 -23.67
C GLN A 155 11.72 -12.19 -24.53
N THR A 156 11.83 -12.22 -25.86
CA THR A 156 10.68 -12.35 -26.78
C THR A 156 10.33 -13.81 -27.05
N LEU A 157 11.26 -14.74 -26.81
CA LEU A 157 11.08 -16.17 -27.01
C LEU A 157 9.99 -16.76 -26.09
N GLY A 158 9.31 -17.81 -26.55
CA GLY A 158 8.18 -18.44 -25.85
C GLY A 158 8.50 -19.11 -24.50
N ASP A 159 9.79 -19.29 -24.18
CA ASP A 159 10.23 -19.99 -22.98
C ASP A 159 10.09 -19.12 -21.71
N ARG A 160 9.35 -19.61 -20.70
CA ARG A 160 9.14 -18.89 -19.44
C ARG A 160 10.42 -18.81 -18.58
N THR A 161 11.25 -19.85 -18.57
CA THR A 161 12.45 -19.88 -17.72
C THR A 161 13.52 -18.95 -18.26
N LEU A 162 13.79 -19.03 -19.56
CA LEU A 162 14.73 -18.15 -20.27
C LEU A 162 14.32 -16.67 -20.15
N ARG A 163 13.04 -16.35 -20.36
CA ARG A 163 12.55 -14.96 -20.21
C ARG A 163 12.79 -14.39 -18.82
N LYS A 164 12.51 -15.18 -17.77
CA LYS A 164 12.76 -14.77 -16.38
C LYS A 164 14.26 -14.59 -16.12
N LEU A 165 15.09 -15.51 -16.62
CA LEU A 165 16.54 -15.46 -16.47
C LEU A 165 17.12 -14.21 -17.15
N ALA A 166 16.76 -13.98 -18.41
CA ALA A 166 17.24 -12.83 -19.19
C ALA A 166 16.78 -11.49 -18.58
N PHE A 167 15.51 -11.37 -18.21
CA PHE A 167 14.99 -10.18 -17.52
C PHE A 167 15.72 -9.92 -16.20
N SER A 168 15.85 -10.96 -15.37
CA SER A 168 16.56 -10.87 -14.09
C SER A 168 18.02 -10.45 -14.30
N HIS A 169 18.71 -11.04 -15.28
CA HIS A 169 20.09 -10.67 -15.59
C HIS A 169 20.22 -9.19 -15.97
N VAL A 170 19.41 -8.69 -16.90
CA VAL A 170 19.46 -7.29 -17.35
C VAL A 170 19.29 -6.34 -16.15
N VAL A 171 18.26 -6.54 -15.34
CA VAL A 171 18.00 -5.70 -14.16
C VAL A 171 19.12 -5.78 -13.13
N HIS A 172 19.54 -6.98 -12.75
CA HIS A 172 20.58 -7.16 -11.72
C HIS A 172 21.96 -6.70 -12.18
N SER A 173 22.28 -6.86 -13.46
CA SER A 173 23.53 -6.41 -14.05
C SER A 173 23.63 -4.88 -14.01
N ILE A 174 22.59 -4.18 -14.49
CA ILE A 174 22.52 -2.71 -14.44
C ILE A 174 22.56 -2.22 -12.99
N ARG A 175 21.85 -2.88 -12.07
CA ARG A 175 21.88 -2.54 -10.65
C ARG A 175 23.27 -2.73 -10.04
N ARG A 176 23.95 -3.85 -10.33
CA ARG A 176 25.30 -4.13 -9.82
C ARG A 176 26.31 -3.12 -10.33
N MET A 177 26.20 -2.73 -11.60
CA MET A 177 27.05 -1.69 -12.20
C MET A 177 26.92 -0.36 -11.47
N ASN A 178 25.72 -0.02 -11.00
CA ASN A 178 25.40 1.24 -10.31
C ASN A 178 25.46 1.14 -8.78
N GLN A 179 25.90 0.02 -8.20
CA GLN A 179 25.84 -0.20 -6.74
C GLN A 179 26.83 0.66 -5.95
N LYS A 180 28.02 0.91 -6.50
CA LYS A 180 29.06 1.73 -5.85
C LYS A 180 29.00 3.20 -6.30
N HIS A 181 28.97 3.41 -7.62
CA HIS A 181 28.89 4.72 -8.26
C HIS A 181 28.01 4.62 -9.50
N LYS A 182 27.32 5.70 -9.87
CA LYS A 182 26.51 5.75 -11.09
C LYS A 182 27.41 5.80 -12.33
N ASN A 183 27.44 4.72 -13.11
CA ASN A 183 28.22 4.69 -14.35
C ASN A 183 27.46 5.38 -15.50
N GLU A 184 27.42 6.70 -15.47
CA GLU A 184 26.65 7.52 -16.41
C GLU A 184 26.92 7.25 -17.90
N PRO A 185 28.17 7.11 -18.39
CA PRO A 185 28.40 6.85 -19.82
C PRO A 185 27.83 5.51 -20.27
N MET A 186 28.00 4.46 -19.46
CA MET A 186 27.43 3.15 -19.76
C MET A 186 25.90 3.15 -19.63
N ASN A 187 25.35 3.79 -18.60
CA ASN A 187 23.90 3.97 -18.45
C ASN A 187 23.32 4.66 -19.68
N ARG A 188 23.97 5.71 -20.20
CA ARG A 188 23.55 6.41 -21.40
C ARG A 188 23.55 5.51 -22.64
N LYS A 189 24.59 4.66 -22.81
CA LYS A 189 24.67 3.65 -23.88
C LYS A 189 23.52 2.65 -23.78
N LEU A 190 23.29 2.06 -22.61
CA LEU A 190 22.23 1.07 -22.38
C LEU A 190 20.81 1.65 -22.50
N GLN A 191 20.60 2.88 -22.01
CA GLN A 191 19.35 3.61 -22.18
C GLN A 191 19.05 3.87 -23.67
N ASN A 192 20.03 4.27 -24.48
CA ASN A 192 19.84 4.48 -25.92
C ASN A 192 19.33 3.21 -26.60
N ILE A 193 19.93 2.06 -26.28
CA ILE A 193 19.52 0.75 -26.80
C ILE A 193 18.07 0.47 -26.42
N LEU A 194 17.71 0.61 -25.14
CA LEU A 194 16.34 0.35 -24.68
C LEU A 194 15.31 1.31 -25.27
N PHE A 195 15.64 2.60 -25.41
CA PHE A 195 14.76 3.58 -26.04
C PHE A 195 14.55 3.30 -27.53
N SER A 196 15.62 2.91 -28.24
CA SER A 196 15.51 2.48 -29.64
C SER A 196 14.58 1.28 -29.78
N ILE A 197 14.76 0.26 -28.92
CA ILE A 197 13.89 -0.93 -28.90
C ILE A 197 12.43 -0.56 -28.56
N LEU A 198 12.22 0.37 -27.64
CA LEU A 198 10.88 0.81 -27.23
C LEU A 198 10.13 1.58 -28.33
N GLN A 199 10.86 2.30 -29.18
CA GLN A 199 10.29 3.03 -30.32
C GLN A 199 10.07 2.12 -31.55
N GLY A 200 10.63 0.91 -31.55
CA GLY A 200 10.50 -0.04 -32.64
C GLY A 200 9.06 -0.57 -32.81
N GLU A 201 8.75 -1.06 -34.02
CA GLU A 201 7.42 -1.56 -34.37
C GLU A 201 7.09 -2.92 -33.73
N GLU A 202 8.10 -3.69 -33.32
CA GLU A 202 7.91 -5.02 -32.75
C GLU A 202 7.30 -4.97 -31.34
N GLU A 203 5.99 -5.24 -31.25
CA GLU A 203 5.22 -5.09 -30.02
C GLU A 203 5.80 -5.87 -28.81
N LEU A 204 6.22 -7.12 -29.01
CA LEU A 204 6.74 -7.95 -27.92
C LEU A 204 8.05 -7.40 -27.35
N ARG A 205 8.96 -6.99 -28.24
CA ARG A 205 10.28 -6.47 -27.88
C ARG A 205 10.17 -5.09 -27.21
N ALA A 206 9.36 -4.20 -27.78
CA ALA A 206 9.07 -2.89 -27.20
C ALA A 206 8.39 -3.01 -25.82
N LYS A 207 7.44 -3.94 -25.65
CA LYS A 207 6.82 -4.23 -24.34
C LYS A 207 7.84 -4.71 -23.32
N ARG A 208 8.82 -5.53 -23.71
CA ARG A 208 9.90 -5.97 -22.81
C ARG A 208 10.80 -4.81 -22.42
N SER A 209 11.17 -3.95 -23.37
CA SER A 209 11.95 -2.74 -23.09
C SER A 209 11.23 -1.82 -22.09
N LEU A 210 9.93 -1.54 -22.31
CA LEU A 210 9.12 -0.78 -21.36
C LEU A 210 9.12 -1.42 -19.96
N THR A 211 8.97 -2.73 -19.88
CA THR A 211 8.95 -3.46 -18.60
C THR A 211 10.28 -3.29 -17.84
N VAL A 212 11.42 -3.39 -18.53
CA VAL A 212 12.75 -3.19 -17.95
C VAL A 212 12.94 -1.74 -17.47
N LEU A 213 12.59 -0.74 -18.29
CA LEU A 213 12.68 0.67 -17.91
C LEU A 213 11.82 0.98 -16.67
N CYS A 214 10.59 0.46 -16.64
CA CYS A 214 9.67 0.57 -15.53
C CYS A 214 10.24 -0.02 -14.23
N ASP A 215 10.83 -1.22 -14.27
CA ASP A 215 11.42 -1.88 -13.10
C ASP A 215 12.69 -1.16 -12.61
N LEU A 216 13.57 -0.71 -13.51
CA LEU A 216 14.78 0.05 -13.17
C LEU A 216 14.47 1.42 -12.54
N HIS A 217 13.42 2.09 -13.03
CA HIS A 217 12.95 3.36 -12.46
C HIS A 217 12.34 3.14 -11.06
N ARG A 218 11.50 2.11 -10.88
CA ARG A 218 10.94 1.75 -9.56
C ARG A 218 12.00 1.45 -8.52
N ARG A 219 13.04 0.69 -8.90
CA ARG A 219 14.17 0.37 -8.01
C ARG A 219 15.11 1.55 -7.73
N LYS A 220 14.80 2.75 -8.26
CA LYS A 220 15.60 3.97 -8.16
C LYS A 220 17.04 3.80 -8.67
N VAL A 221 17.27 2.87 -9.61
CA VAL A 221 18.57 2.66 -10.26
C VAL A 221 18.74 3.68 -11.38
N TRP A 222 17.76 3.75 -12.28
CA TRP A 222 17.65 4.78 -13.32
C TRP A 222 16.52 5.73 -12.98
N PHE A 223 16.82 6.59 -12.01
CA PHE A 223 15.94 7.64 -11.53
C PHE A 223 16.44 8.98 -12.05
N ASP A 224 16.21 9.20 -13.34
CA ASP A 224 16.68 10.34 -14.10
C ASP A 224 15.58 10.82 -15.06
N ASP A 225 15.60 12.12 -15.38
CA ASP A 225 14.61 12.74 -16.26
C ASP A 225 14.53 12.01 -17.60
N ARG A 226 15.65 11.48 -18.10
CA ARG A 226 15.67 10.79 -19.40
C ARG A 226 14.84 9.51 -19.38
N THR A 227 15.01 8.67 -18.36
CA THR A 227 14.21 7.45 -18.18
C THR A 227 12.75 7.79 -17.92
N ALA A 228 12.47 8.80 -17.09
CA ALA A 228 11.10 9.24 -16.82
C ALA A 228 10.38 9.69 -18.10
N ASN A 229 11.02 10.51 -18.93
CA ASN A 229 10.48 10.95 -20.22
C ASN A 229 10.39 9.81 -21.23
N GLY A 230 11.32 8.84 -21.22
CA GLY A 230 11.23 7.63 -22.05
C GLY A 230 10.00 6.77 -21.72
N ILE A 231 9.71 6.57 -20.43
CA ILE A 231 8.49 5.88 -19.97
C ILE A 231 7.23 6.66 -20.37
N CYS A 232 7.23 7.98 -20.16
CA CYS A 232 6.08 8.82 -20.52
C CYS A 232 5.84 8.83 -22.04
N ALA A 233 6.91 8.87 -22.85
CA ALA A 233 6.81 8.82 -24.31
C ALA A 233 6.14 7.53 -24.82
N ALA A 234 6.25 6.41 -24.09
CA ALA A 234 5.56 5.17 -24.41
C ALA A 234 4.03 5.28 -24.40
N CYS A 235 3.47 6.31 -23.75
CA CYS A 235 2.02 6.61 -23.81
C CYS A 235 1.57 7.03 -25.22
N PHE A 236 2.49 7.42 -26.10
CA PHE A 236 2.20 7.80 -27.48
C PHE A 236 2.49 6.70 -28.51
N HIS A 237 2.88 5.51 -28.05
CA HIS A 237 3.22 4.40 -28.93
C HIS A 237 2.03 3.99 -29.82
N PRO A 238 2.23 3.59 -31.10
CA PRO A 238 1.15 3.19 -31.99
C PRO A 238 0.37 1.97 -31.48
N SER A 239 1.05 0.93 -30.97
CA SER A 239 0.39 -0.23 -30.34
C SER A 239 -0.29 0.15 -29.02
N SER A 240 -1.60 -0.09 -28.95
CA SER A 240 -2.43 0.18 -27.78
C SER A 240 -2.00 -0.61 -26.55
N ARG A 241 -1.45 -1.82 -26.71
CA ARG A 241 -1.00 -2.65 -25.59
C ARG A 241 0.19 -2.04 -24.84
N ILE A 242 1.12 -1.42 -25.56
CA ILE A 242 2.28 -0.74 -24.98
C ILE A 242 1.83 0.56 -24.30
N MET A 243 0.97 1.32 -24.97
CA MET A 243 0.35 2.52 -24.41
C MET A 243 -0.41 2.20 -23.10
N ILE A 244 -1.26 1.17 -23.07
CA ILE A 244 -1.99 0.75 -21.88
C ILE A 244 -1.03 0.33 -20.77
N ALA A 245 0.05 -0.40 -21.09
CA ALA A 245 1.06 -0.78 -20.11
C ALA A 245 1.78 0.44 -19.50
N ALA A 246 2.11 1.45 -20.32
CA ALA A 246 2.71 2.70 -19.86
C ALA A 246 1.74 3.49 -18.97
N LEU A 247 0.50 3.68 -19.41
CA LEU A 247 -0.54 4.36 -18.63
C LEU A 247 -0.82 3.64 -17.31
N SER A 248 -0.87 2.30 -17.33
CA SER A 248 -1.08 1.48 -16.13
C SER A 248 0.07 1.64 -15.15
N PHE A 249 1.32 1.67 -15.65
CA PHE A 249 2.49 1.92 -14.82
C PHE A 249 2.46 3.30 -14.17
N LEU A 250 2.14 4.36 -14.93
CA LEU A 250 2.09 5.73 -14.40
C LEU A 250 1.00 5.91 -13.34
N LEU A 251 -0.16 5.26 -13.51
CA LEU A 251 -1.27 5.34 -12.56
C LEU A 251 -1.06 4.45 -11.32
N GLY A 252 -0.40 3.31 -11.50
CA GLY A 252 -0.12 2.32 -10.45
C GLY A 252 1.27 2.45 -9.83
N TYR A 253 2.01 3.52 -10.12
CA TYR A 253 3.39 3.68 -9.69
C TYR A 253 3.54 3.58 -8.15
N GLU A 254 2.62 4.23 -7.41
CA GLU A 254 2.62 4.26 -5.93
C GLU A 254 2.03 3.01 -5.27
N GLN A 255 1.13 2.30 -5.93
CA GLN A 255 0.42 1.14 -5.33
C GLN A 255 1.35 -0.07 -5.13
N VAL A 256 2.42 -0.15 -5.92
CA VAL A 256 3.35 -1.28 -5.92
C VAL A 256 4.54 -1.05 -4.97
N GLU A 257 4.90 0.20 -4.66
CA GLU A 257 5.98 0.50 -3.71
C GLU A 257 5.66 -0.01 -2.29
N GLU A 258 4.38 -0.05 -1.91
CA GLU A 258 3.93 -0.61 -0.62
C GLU A 258 4.13 -2.14 -0.52
N GLU A 259 4.14 -2.86 -1.65
CA GLU A 259 4.33 -4.32 -1.67
C GLU A 259 5.82 -4.68 -1.55
N ASP A 260 6.71 -4.00 -2.28
CA ASP A 260 8.15 -4.34 -2.31
C ASP A 260 8.88 -4.01 -0.98
N GLU A 261 8.46 -3.01 -0.21
CA GLU A 261 9.03 -2.73 1.13
C GLU A 261 8.57 -3.74 2.19
N SER A 262 7.46 -4.45 1.95
CA SER A 262 6.88 -5.39 2.91
C SER A 262 7.63 -6.73 2.98
N GLU A 263 8.37 -7.09 1.94
CA GLU A 263 9.20 -8.30 1.87
C GLU A 263 10.48 -8.23 2.74
N ALA A 264 10.80 -7.06 3.32
CA ALA A 264 11.96 -6.88 4.20
C ALA A 264 11.64 -7.01 5.70
N SER A 265 10.37 -7.22 6.09
CA SER A 265 9.97 -7.32 7.50
C SER A 265 9.01 -8.48 7.73
N SER A 266 9.50 -9.70 7.56
CA SER A 266 8.84 -10.89 8.11
C SER A 266 8.95 -10.90 9.63
N SER A 267 7.90 -10.43 10.30
CA SER A 267 7.53 -10.93 11.62
C SER A 267 6.02 -11.14 11.62
N GLU A 268 5.61 -12.41 11.57
CA GLU A 268 4.23 -12.84 11.73
C GLU A 268 3.70 -12.39 13.10
N ASP A 269 2.75 -11.45 13.13
CA ASP A 269 1.71 -11.42 14.16
C ASP A 269 0.47 -10.60 13.73
N ASP A 270 -0.66 -11.30 13.68
CA ASP A 270 -2.06 -10.87 13.76
C ASP A 270 -2.58 -9.76 12.82
N THR A 271 -3.27 -10.21 11.77
CA THR A 271 -4.33 -9.48 11.07
C THR A 271 -5.51 -9.20 12.02
N ALA A 272 -5.63 -7.97 12.51
CA ALA A 272 -6.86 -7.47 13.11
C ALA A 272 -7.19 -6.06 12.57
N GLU A 273 -8.39 -5.92 12.02
CA GLU A 273 -8.90 -4.70 11.42
C GLU A 273 -8.75 -3.46 12.32
N PRO A 274 -8.46 -2.27 11.76
CA PRO A 274 -8.36 -1.03 12.51
C PRO A 274 -9.76 -0.54 12.91
N SER A 275 -10.24 -0.99 14.07
CA SER A 275 -11.35 -0.30 14.73
C SER A 275 -10.83 1.06 15.24
N GLN A 276 -11.47 2.16 14.84
CA GLN A 276 -11.17 3.50 15.38
C GLN A 276 -11.38 3.50 16.90
N VAL A 277 -10.30 3.34 17.67
CA VAL A 277 -10.35 3.39 19.13
C VAL A 277 -10.12 4.83 19.57
N ILE A 278 -11.22 5.53 19.86
CA ILE A 278 -11.15 6.79 20.59
C ILE A 278 -10.72 6.47 22.02
N LEU A 279 -9.48 6.81 22.38
CA LEU A 279 -8.96 6.69 23.75
C LEU A 279 -9.70 7.69 24.65
N SER A 280 -10.75 7.24 25.33
CA SER A 280 -11.47 8.08 26.28
C SER A 280 -10.73 8.17 27.62
N ARG A 281 -10.75 9.35 28.24
CA ARG A 281 -10.18 9.60 29.59
C ARG A 281 -10.72 8.60 30.63
N GLU A 282 -11.96 8.16 30.44
CA GLU A 282 -12.60 7.14 31.29
C GLU A 282 -12.02 5.73 31.12
N ALA A 283 -11.60 5.34 29.91
CA ALA A 283 -11.03 4.02 29.65
C ALA A 283 -9.68 3.85 30.37
N ILE A 284 -8.88 4.91 30.41
CA ILE A 284 -7.60 4.99 31.12
C ILE A 284 -7.82 4.86 32.63
N TYR A 285 -8.78 5.63 33.18
CA TYR A 285 -9.13 5.55 34.59
C TYR A 285 -9.63 4.14 34.99
N LYS A 286 -10.50 3.53 34.17
CA LYS A 286 -11.02 2.17 34.40
C LYS A 286 -9.93 1.10 34.33
N ALA A 287 -8.85 1.31 33.56
CA ALA A 287 -7.74 0.37 33.45
C ALA A 287 -6.87 0.33 34.71
N HIS A 288 -6.64 1.49 35.35
CA HIS A 288 -5.78 1.59 36.54
C HIS A 288 -6.53 1.41 37.87
N HIS A 289 -7.78 1.88 37.96
CA HIS A 289 -8.45 2.01 39.26
C HIS A 289 -9.64 1.05 39.49
N LYS A 290 -10.29 0.51 38.45
CA LYS A 290 -11.50 -0.36 38.61
C LYS A 290 -11.27 -1.84 38.24
N GLY A 291 -11.51 -2.73 39.20
CA GLY A 291 -11.54 -4.20 39.02
C GLY A 291 -10.54 -4.97 39.86
N THR A 292 -10.57 -6.30 39.80
CA THR A 292 -9.56 -7.18 40.42
C THR A 292 -8.19 -7.03 39.75
N THR A 293 -7.10 -7.46 40.40
CA THR A 293 -5.72 -7.41 39.87
C THR A 293 -5.61 -8.03 38.48
N ALA A 294 -6.21 -9.20 38.26
CA ALA A 294 -6.29 -9.86 36.95
C ALA A 294 -7.10 -9.04 35.91
N SER A 295 -8.21 -8.41 36.32
CA SER A 295 -9.03 -7.56 35.45
C SER A 295 -8.29 -6.28 35.03
N LYS A 296 -7.57 -5.64 35.96
CA LYS A 296 -6.74 -4.45 35.69
C LYS A 296 -5.61 -4.77 34.71
N LYS A 297 -4.91 -5.91 34.88
CA LYS A 297 -3.86 -6.38 33.95
C LYS A 297 -4.41 -6.53 32.52
N LYS A 298 -5.60 -7.14 32.36
CA LYS A 298 -6.25 -7.31 31.05
C LYS A 298 -6.67 -5.97 30.42
N LYS A 299 -7.19 -5.02 31.21
CA LYS A 299 -7.58 -3.69 30.72
C LYS A 299 -6.37 -2.84 30.32
N LYS A 300 -5.27 -2.91 31.07
CA LYS A 300 -4.00 -2.24 30.74
C LYS A 300 -3.40 -2.79 29.44
N ALA A 301 -3.41 -4.11 29.25
CA ALA A 301 -2.97 -4.72 27.99
C ALA A 301 -3.81 -4.27 26.78
N LYS A 302 -5.14 -4.17 26.94
CA LYS A 302 -6.03 -3.66 25.87
C LYS A 302 -5.74 -2.20 25.54
N LEU A 303 -5.49 -1.37 26.56
CA LEU A 303 -5.12 0.03 26.39
C LEU A 303 -3.79 0.16 25.63
N GLN A 304 -2.76 -0.60 26.02
CA GLN A 304 -1.45 -0.59 25.36
C GLN A 304 -1.53 -1.04 23.90
N ARG A 305 -2.36 -2.05 23.58
CA ARG A 305 -2.59 -2.48 22.19
C ARG A 305 -3.25 -1.36 21.36
N ALA A 306 -4.22 -0.64 21.93
CA ALA A 306 -4.84 0.51 21.26
C ALA A 306 -3.85 1.66 21.03
N VAL A 307 -2.98 1.96 22.01
CA VAL A 307 -1.93 2.98 21.86
C VAL A 307 -0.91 2.59 20.79
N ARG A 308 -0.46 1.34 20.74
CA ARG A 308 0.45 0.85 19.69
C ARG A 308 -0.16 0.94 18.30
N SER A 309 -1.44 0.57 18.16
CA SER A 309 -2.19 0.71 16.90
C SER A 309 -2.29 2.17 16.46
N MET A 310 -2.61 3.11 17.37
CA MET A 310 -2.63 4.53 17.04
C MET A 310 -1.25 5.11 16.70
N LYS A 311 -0.17 4.71 17.39
CA LYS A 311 1.20 5.13 17.04
C LYS A 311 1.62 4.60 15.67
N ARG A 312 1.22 3.37 15.32
CA ARG A 312 1.42 2.82 13.96
C ARG A 312 0.66 3.64 12.92
N GLN A 313 -0.61 3.98 13.18
CA GLN A 313 -1.40 4.84 12.29
C GLN A 313 -0.82 6.26 12.16
N GLN A 314 -0.31 6.84 13.24
CA GLN A 314 0.35 8.15 13.18
C GLN A 314 1.66 8.11 12.39
N LYS A 315 2.47 7.04 12.53
CA LYS A 315 3.68 6.84 11.71
C LYS A 315 3.34 6.73 10.22
N ILE A 316 2.32 5.94 9.88
CA ILE A 316 1.82 5.81 8.50
C ILE A 316 1.31 7.16 7.97
N ALA A 317 0.54 7.90 8.77
CA ALA A 317 0.05 9.23 8.38
C ALA A 317 1.16 10.28 8.23
N SER A 318 2.21 10.24 9.06
CA SER A 318 3.37 11.11 8.91
C SER A 318 4.26 10.72 7.73
N GLN A 319 4.44 9.43 7.46
CA GLN A 319 5.17 8.95 6.28
C GLN A 319 4.42 9.33 4.99
N ASN A 320 3.09 9.20 4.94
CA ASN A 320 2.31 9.60 3.76
C ASN A 320 2.28 11.12 3.49
N ASN A 321 2.54 11.95 4.50
CA ASN A 321 2.69 13.39 4.31
C ASN A 321 4.13 13.82 3.96
N SER A 322 5.11 12.91 4.12
CA SER A 322 6.55 13.19 3.91
C SER A 322 7.15 12.37 2.75
N SER A 323 6.38 11.44 2.18
CA SER A 323 6.72 10.77 0.93
C SER A 323 6.59 11.79 -0.19
N ASN A 324 7.72 12.39 -0.55
CA ASN A 324 7.86 13.08 -1.83
C ASN A 324 7.30 12.15 -2.92
N TYR A 325 6.26 12.61 -3.61
CA TYR A 325 5.62 11.90 -4.72
C TYR A 325 6.65 11.68 -5.85
N TYR A 326 7.36 10.55 -5.81
CA TYR A 326 8.35 10.18 -6.81
C TYR A 326 7.68 9.47 -7.98
N SER A 327 6.97 10.22 -8.83
CA SER A 327 6.38 9.69 -10.06
C SER A 327 7.22 10.08 -11.27
N PRO A 328 7.31 9.26 -12.32
CA PRO A 328 7.90 9.68 -13.60
C PRO A 328 7.27 10.99 -14.14
N LEU A 329 5.99 11.23 -13.82
CA LEU A 329 5.29 12.45 -14.22
C LEU A 329 5.90 13.72 -13.61
N THR A 330 6.56 13.63 -12.45
CA THR A 330 7.19 14.78 -11.78
C THR A 330 8.42 15.29 -12.56
N TYR A 331 9.11 14.41 -13.30
CA TYR A 331 10.37 14.69 -14.00
C TYR A 331 10.21 14.86 -15.51
N LEU A 332 9.02 15.29 -15.96
CA LEU A 332 8.76 15.60 -17.36
C LEU A 332 9.54 16.84 -17.79
N LYS A 333 10.18 16.78 -18.97
CA LYS A 333 10.88 17.94 -19.55
C LYS A 333 9.93 18.99 -20.09
N ASP A 334 8.87 18.54 -20.75
CA ASP A 334 7.79 19.37 -21.30
C ASP A 334 6.44 18.82 -20.82
N PRO A 335 6.00 19.19 -19.61
CA PRO A 335 4.74 18.69 -19.05
C PRO A 335 3.51 19.22 -19.80
N GLN A 336 3.57 20.45 -20.33
CA GLN A 336 2.48 21.06 -21.09
C GLN A 336 2.27 20.32 -22.42
N GLY A 337 3.33 20.19 -23.23
CA GLY A 337 3.24 19.49 -24.52
C GLY A 337 2.89 18.01 -24.37
N PHE A 338 3.34 17.35 -23.30
CA PHE A 338 2.91 15.99 -22.96
C PHE A 338 1.38 15.92 -22.75
N ALA A 339 0.81 16.81 -21.92
CA ALA A 339 -0.60 16.83 -21.60
C ALA A 339 -1.46 17.14 -22.84
N GLU A 340 -1.08 18.14 -23.64
CA GLU A 340 -1.77 18.53 -24.88
C GLU A 340 -1.77 17.43 -25.94
N LYS A 341 -0.62 16.78 -26.13
CA LYS A 341 -0.48 15.66 -27.08
C LYS A 341 -1.34 14.47 -26.65
N LEU A 342 -1.35 14.15 -25.35
CA LEU A 342 -2.14 13.04 -24.82
C LEU A 342 -3.63 13.33 -24.87
N PHE A 343 -4.03 14.58 -24.62
CA PHE A 343 -5.41 15.04 -24.77
C PHE A 343 -5.90 14.99 -26.22
N SER A 344 -5.08 15.45 -27.17
CA SER A 344 -5.37 15.37 -28.60
C SER A 344 -5.55 13.92 -29.06
N ARG A 345 -4.72 13.00 -28.55
CA ARG A 345 -4.87 11.56 -28.80
C ARG A 345 -6.17 11.03 -28.19
N LEU A 346 -6.50 11.39 -26.95
CA LEU A 346 -7.74 10.99 -26.28
C LEU A 346 -9.00 11.41 -27.05
N GLN A 347 -9.00 12.62 -27.65
CA GLN A 347 -10.13 13.11 -28.45
C GLN A 347 -10.39 12.26 -29.70
N LYS A 348 -9.33 11.78 -30.35
CA LYS A 348 -9.38 10.95 -31.57
C LYS A 348 -9.39 9.44 -31.28
N CYS A 349 -9.29 9.05 -30.01
CA CYS A 349 -9.10 7.66 -29.59
C CYS A 349 -10.39 6.84 -29.72
N ASN A 350 -10.33 5.72 -30.44
CA ASN A 350 -11.43 4.74 -30.56
C ASN A 350 -11.27 3.53 -29.61
N GLU A 351 -10.47 3.67 -28.55
CA GLU A 351 -10.29 2.61 -27.56
C GLU A 351 -11.48 2.52 -26.59
N ARG A 352 -11.54 1.39 -25.87
CA ARG A 352 -12.54 1.15 -24.82
C ARG A 352 -12.54 2.27 -23.77
N PHE A 353 -13.69 2.50 -23.14
CA PHE A 353 -13.88 3.55 -22.16
C PHE A 353 -12.87 3.47 -21.00
N GLU A 354 -12.49 2.26 -20.57
CA GLU A 354 -11.49 2.06 -19.52
C GLU A 354 -10.12 2.66 -19.89
N VAL A 355 -9.68 2.51 -21.14
CA VAL A 355 -8.40 3.07 -21.63
C VAL A 355 -8.50 4.60 -21.73
N ARG A 356 -9.63 5.12 -22.20
CA ARG A 356 -9.91 6.57 -22.23
C ARG A 356 -9.89 7.17 -20.83
N MET A 357 -10.44 6.45 -19.84
CA MET A 357 -10.38 6.81 -18.43
C MET A 357 -8.95 6.82 -17.89
N MET A 358 -8.09 5.87 -18.30
CA MET A 358 -6.67 5.88 -17.93
C MET A 358 -5.96 7.12 -18.47
N MET A 359 -6.18 7.48 -19.74
CA MET A 359 -5.63 8.72 -20.32
C MET A 359 -6.12 9.96 -19.56
N LEU A 360 -7.42 10.05 -19.27
CA LEU A 360 -8.00 11.15 -18.49
C LEU A 360 -7.32 11.31 -17.13
N LYS A 361 -7.07 10.21 -16.42
CA LYS A 361 -6.40 10.20 -15.11
C LYS A 361 -4.94 10.65 -15.20
N VAL A 362 -4.21 10.24 -16.25
CA VAL A 362 -2.82 10.68 -16.45
C VAL A 362 -2.76 12.16 -16.82
N ILE A 363 -3.65 12.63 -17.69
CA ILE A 363 -3.75 14.04 -18.07
C ILE A 363 -4.08 14.89 -16.83
N SER A 364 -5.13 14.54 -16.09
CA SER A 364 -5.52 15.31 -14.90
C SER A 364 -4.45 15.33 -13.82
N ARG A 365 -3.76 14.21 -13.62
CA ARG A 365 -2.61 14.13 -12.72
C ARG A 365 -1.47 15.05 -13.17
N THR A 366 -1.19 15.10 -14.45
CA THR A 366 -0.13 15.97 -15.00
C THR A 366 -0.51 17.44 -14.85
N ILE A 367 -1.77 17.81 -15.15
CA ILE A 367 -2.31 19.16 -14.95
C ILE A 367 -2.15 19.60 -13.50
N GLY A 368 -2.64 18.77 -12.56
CA GLY A 368 -2.58 19.06 -11.14
C GLY A 368 -1.15 19.21 -10.64
N LEU A 369 -0.25 18.28 -10.99
CA LEU A 369 1.14 18.27 -10.53
C LEU A 369 1.94 19.50 -10.99
N HIS A 370 1.80 19.89 -12.25
CA HIS A 370 2.59 20.98 -12.87
C HIS A 370 1.82 22.30 -12.99
N ARG A 371 0.60 22.39 -12.45
CA ARG A 371 -0.30 23.55 -12.56
C ARG A 371 -0.49 24.03 -14.02
N LEU A 372 -0.77 23.09 -14.91
CA LEU A 372 -0.89 23.35 -16.34
C LEU A 372 -2.22 24.02 -16.70
N ILE A 373 -2.23 24.82 -17.76
CA ILE A 373 -3.46 25.44 -18.25
C ILE A 373 -3.92 24.69 -19.52
N LEU A 374 -4.93 23.83 -19.38
CA LEU A 374 -5.53 23.08 -20.49
C LEU A 374 -7.05 23.27 -20.51
N LEU A 375 -7.52 24.44 -20.97
CA LEU A 375 -8.92 24.87 -20.83
C LEU A 375 -9.91 23.93 -21.54
N ASN A 376 -9.54 23.39 -22.70
CA ASN A 376 -10.40 22.47 -23.48
C ASN A 376 -10.67 21.14 -22.76
N PHE A 377 -9.92 20.83 -21.69
CA PHE A 377 -10.12 19.63 -20.89
C PHE A 377 -11.44 19.66 -20.11
N TYR A 378 -11.84 20.81 -19.55
CA TYR A 378 -13.05 20.90 -18.72
C TYR A 378 -14.35 20.70 -19.52
N PRO A 379 -14.55 21.34 -20.69
CA PRO A 379 -15.70 21.04 -21.56
C PRO A 379 -15.73 19.60 -22.06
N PHE A 380 -14.57 18.94 -22.20
CA PHE A 380 -14.51 17.53 -22.57
C PHE A 380 -15.02 16.64 -21.43
N LEU A 381 -14.59 16.88 -20.19
CA LEU A 381 -15.08 16.16 -19.02
C LEU A 381 -16.58 16.35 -18.81
N GLN A 382 -17.08 17.57 -19.06
CA GLN A 382 -18.48 17.94 -18.89
C GLN A 382 -19.46 16.98 -19.59
N ARG A 383 -19.10 16.46 -20.78
CA ARG A 383 -19.92 15.52 -21.55
C ARG A 383 -20.17 14.18 -20.83
N TYR A 384 -19.30 13.82 -19.88
CA TYR A 384 -19.33 12.54 -19.17
C TYR A 384 -19.85 12.68 -17.73
N VAL A 385 -20.16 13.89 -17.27
CA VAL A 385 -20.66 14.14 -15.91
C VAL A 385 -22.14 13.78 -15.84
N GLN A 386 -22.42 12.50 -15.57
CA GLN A 386 -23.75 11.98 -15.27
C GLN A 386 -23.68 10.93 -14.14
N PRO A 387 -24.65 10.84 -13.21
CA PRO A 387 -24.53 9.98 -12.02
C PRO A 387 -24.65 8.49 -12.37
N HIS A 388 -25.28 8.18 -13.51
CA HIS A 388 -25.41 6.83 -14.05
C HIS A 388 -24.20 6.39 -14.86
N GLN A 389 -23.26 7.30 -15.15
CA GLN A 389 -22.06 6.98 -15.93
C GLN A 389 -21.19 6.00 -15.14
N ARG A 390 -20.63 5.01 -15.85
CA ARG A 390 -19.69 4.05 -15.27
C ARG A 390 -18.43 4.77 -14.76
N ASP A 391 -17.96 4.38 -13.58
CA ASP A 391 -16.77 4.93 -12.92
C ASP A 391 -16.79 6.45 -12.75
N VAL A 392 -17.97 7.05 -12.58
CA VAL A 392 -18.14 8.50 -12.50
C VAL A 392 -17.37 9.13 -11.35
N THR A 393 -17.23 8.44 -10.21
CA THR A 393 -16.42 8.92 -9.09
C THR A 393 -14.95 9.06 -9.46
N THR A 394 -14.45 8.21 -10.36
CA THR A 394 -13.09 8.31 -10.90
C THR A 394 -12.94 9.44 -11.91
N LEU A 395 -13.98 9.72 -12.70
CA LEU A 395 -14.06 10.89 -13.58
C LEU A 395 -14.05 12.18 -12.76
N LEU A 396 -14.88 12.26 -11.71
CA LEU A 396 -14.98 13.42 -10.83
C LEU A 396 -13.67 13.64 -10.05
N ALA A 397 -13.02 12.56 -9.59
CA ALA A 397 -11.69 12.65 -9.00
C ALA A 397 -10.65 13.23 -9.98
N ALA A 398 -10.70 12.82 -11.26
CA ALA A 398 -9.85 13.39 -12.29
C ALA A 398 -10.17 14.87 -12.56
N ALA A 399 -11.45 15.27 -12.54
CA ALA A 399 -11.85 16.68 -12.65
C ALA A 399 -11.28 17.51 -11.50
N VAL A 400 -11.44 17.05 -10.25
CA VAL A 400 -10.90 17.70 -9.05
C VAL A 400 -9.37 17.83 -9.13
N GLN A 401 -8.67 16.78 -9.57
CA GLN A 401 -7.21 16.79 -9.68
C GLN A 401 -6.71 17.85 -10.67
N ALA A 402 -7.46 18.10 -11.75
CA ALA A 402 -7.13 19.12 -12.75
C ALA A 402 -7.52 20.54 -12.33
N CYS A 403 -8.14 20.75 -11.16
CA CYS A 403 -8.49 22.07 -10.66
C CYS A 403 -7.34 22.63 -9.79
N HIS A 404 -6.93 23.87 -10.03
CA HIS A 404 -5.94 24.58 -9.22
C HIS A 404 -6.07 26.09 -9.39
N ASP A 405 -5.40 26.84 -8.52
CA ASP A 405 -5.39 28.31 -8.47
C ASP A 405 -5.06 29.02 -9.79
N MET A 406 -4.15 28.47 -10.61
CA MET A 406 -3.77 29.09 -11.89
C MET A 406 -4.81 28.94 -13.03
N VAL A 407 -5.88 28.17 -12.85
CA VAL A 407 -6.92 28.00 -13.87
C VAL A 407 -8.00 29.08 -13.69
N PRO A 408 -8.40 29.79 -14.75
CA PRO A 408 -9.46 30.79 -14.65
C PRO A 408 -10.79 30.14 -14.24
N PRO A 409 -11.49 30.68 -13.21
CA PRO A 409 -12.77 30.15 -12.74
C PRO A 409 -13.81 30.00 -13.86
N ASP A 410 -13.88 30.97 -14.78
CA ASP A 410 -14.86 31.02 -15.88
C ASP A 410 -14.80 29.76 -16.78
N ALA A 411 -13.61 29.17 -16.95
CA ALA A 411 -13.44 27.97 -17.76
C ALA A 411 -13.97 26.70 -17.06
N VAL A 412 -13.99 26.68 -15.72
CA VAL A 412 -14.41 25.52 -14.91
C VAL A 412 -15.84 25.67 -14.40
N GLU A 413 -16.37 26.89 -14.33
CA GLU A 413 -17.72 27.20 -13.87
C GLU A 413 -18.83 26.35 -14.56
N PRO A 414 -18.82 26.14 -15.90
CA PRO A 414 -19.84 25.31 -16.54
C PRO A 414 -19.81 23.85 -16.06
N LEU A 415 -18.61 23.28 -15.91
CA LEU A 415 -18.41 21.94 -15.38
C LEU A 415 -18.87 21.86 -13.92
N PHE A 416 -18.52 22.87 -13.12
CA PHE A 416 -18.90 22.97 -11.70
C PHE A 416 -20.41 23.03 -11.52
N LYS A 417 -21.10 23.93 -12.25
CA LYS A 417 -22.57 24.03 -12.25
C LYS A 417 -23.23 22.72 -12.70
N GLN A 418 -22.69 22.05 -13.71
CA GLN A 418 -23.23 20.76 -14.14
C GLN A 418 -23.10 19.68 -13.05
N ILE A 419 -21.97 19.61 -12.33
CA ILE A 419 -21.81 18.68 -11.21
C ILE A 419 -22.89 18.94 -10.15
N VAL A 420 -23.10 20.20 -9.76
CA VAL A 420 -24.15 20.58 -8.81
C VAL A 420 -25.53 20.16 -9.32
N ASN A 421 -25.91 20.62 -10.51
CA ASN A 421 -27.26 20.42 -11.06
C ASN A 421 -27.61 18.95 -11.27
N GLN A 422 -26.60 18.11 -11.56
CA GLN A 422 -26.80 16.72 -11.91
C GLN A 422 -26.68 15.76 -10.72
N PHE A 423 -25.92 16.11 -9.68
CA PHE A 423 -25.71 15.26 -8.49
C PHE A 423 -26.44 15.75 -7.25
N VAL A 424 -26.61 17.07 -7.09
CA VAL A 424 -27.17 17.70 -5.88
C VAL A 424 -28.53 18.31 -6.21
N HIS A 425 -29.53 17.42 -6.32
CA HIS A 425 -30.93 17.82 -6.50
C HIS A 425 -31.86 16.84 -5.78
N ASP A 426 -33.10 17.24 -5.50
CA ASP A 426 -34.01 16.47 -4.64
C ASP A 426 -34.38 15.08 -5.19
N ARG A 427 -34.42 14.94 -6.52
CA ARG A 427 -34.65 13.65 -7.21
C ARG A 427 -33.43 12.73 -7.25
N SER A 428 -32.25 13.18 -6.83
CA SER A 428 -31.02 12.39 -6.92
C SER A 428 -30.92 11.39 -5.78
N ARG A 429 -30.20 10.29 -6.01
CA ARG A 429 -29.94 9.29 -4.96
C ARG A 429 -29.09 9.94 -3.87
N THR A 430 -29.34 9.58 -2.61
CA THR A 430 -28.63 10.14 -1.45
C THR A 430 -27.11 9.89 -1.51
N GLU A 431 -26.70 8.79 -2.13
CA GLU A 431 -25.30 8.47 -2.46
C GLU A 431 -24.70 9.46 -3.46
N ALA A 432 -25.42 9.76 -4.54
CA ALA A 432 -24.99 10.71 -5.57
C ALA A 432 -24.89 12.13 -5.01
N ILE A 433 -25.84 12.54 -4.15
CA ILE A 433 -25.81 13.83 -3.46
C ILE A 433 -24.56 13.94 -2.56
N ALA A 434 -24.25 12.88 -1.79
CA ALA A 434 -23.08 12.87 -0.93
C ALA A 434 -21.77 12.97 -1.75
N VAL A 435 -21.66 12.24 -2.85
CA VAL A 435 -20.51 12.32 -3.77
C VAL A 435 -20.41 13.71 -4.39
N GLY A 436 -21.51 14.28 -4.88
CA GLY A 436 -21.57 15.62 -5.45
C GLY A 436 -21.08 16.69 -4.47
N LEU A 437 -21.59 16.69 -3.24
CA LEU A 437 -21.16 17.63 -2.20
C LEU A 437 -19.68 17.49 -1.83
N ASN A 438 -19.16 16.25 -1.77
CA ASN A 438 -17.74 16.01 -1.51
C ASN A 438 -16.86 16.52 -2.67
N VAL A 439 -17.27 16.31 -3.91
CA VAL A 439 -16.57 16.79 -5.11
C VAL A 439 -16.57 18.30 -5.15
N VAL A 440 -17.73 18.95 -4.94
CA VAL A 440 -17.84 20.41 -4.85
C VAL A 440 -16.90 20.96 -3.78
N ARG A 441 -16.89 20.36 -2.58
CA ARG A 441 -15.97 20.76 -1.52
C ARG A 441 -14.51 20.67 -1.96
N GLU A 442 -14.10 19.57 -2.61
CA GLU A 442 -12.72 19.38 -3.04
C GLU A 442 -12.30 20.29 -4.20
N ILE A 443 -13.23 20.65 -5.09
CA ILE A 443 -13.01 21.68 -6.12
C ILE A 443 -12.85 23.05 -5.44
N CYS A 444 -13.75 23.44 -4.55
CA CYS A 444 -13.68 24.72 -3.84
C CYS A 444 -12.47 24.84 -2.91
N LEU A 445 -11.92 23.70 -2.45
CA LEU A 445 -10.66 23.67 -1.71
C LEU A 445 -9.49 24.15 -2.59
N ARG A 446 -9.54 23.88 -3.89
CA ARG A 446 -8.51 24.24 -4.88
C ARG A 446 -8.81 25.58 -5.56
N MET A 447 -10.09 25.86 -5.83
CA MET A 447 -10.58 27.06 -6.50
C MET A 447 -11.79 27.63 -5.75
N PRO A 448 -11.57 28.39 -4.66
CA PRO A 448 -12.66 28.92 -3.83
C PRO A 448 -13.60 29.88 -4.58
N LEU A 449 -13.09 30.58 -5.58
CA LEU A 449 -13.81 31.61 -6.36
C LEU A 449 -14.95 31.06 -7.23
N LEU A 450 -15.05 29.74 -7.41
CA LEU A 450 -16.16 29.11 -8.14
C LEU A 450 -17.49 29.09 -7.38
N MET A 451 -17.46 29.30 -6.05
CA MET A 451 -18.65 29.22 -5.22
C MET A 451 -19.32 30.59 -5.09
N ASN A 452 -20.53 30.69 -5.61
CA ASN A 452 -21.39 31.87 -5.43
C ASN A 452 -22.14 31.82 -4.10
N GLU A 453 -22.54 32.98 -3.58
CA GLU A 453 -23.25 33.08 -2.31
C GLU A 453 -24.58 32.31 -2.32
N ASP A 454 -25.40 32.51 -3.36
CA ASP A 454 -26.70 31.85 -3.50
C ASP A 454 -26.55 30.33 -3.55
N LEU A 455 -25.60 29.85 -4.35
CA LEU A 455 -25.33 28.42 -4.46
C LEU A 455 -24.83 27.83 -3.14
N LEU A 456 -23.98 28.56 -2.39
CA LEU A 456 -23.54 28.11 -1.08
C LEU A 456 -24.73 28.01 -0.12
N GLN A 457 -25.64 28.99 -0.12
CA GLN A 457 -26.84 28.96 0.70
C GLN A 457 -27.70 27.72 0.40
N ASP A 458 -27.91 27.40 -0.88
CA ASP A 458 -28.66 26.21 -1.31
C ASP A 458 -27.99 24.92 -0.84
N LEU A 459 -26.68 24.78 -1.03
CA LEU A 459 -25.94 23.57 -0.64
C LEU A 459 -25.88 23.37 0.89
N VAL A 460 -25.94 24.45 1.66
CA VAL A 460 -25.96 24.43 3.14
C VAL A 460 -27.24 23.83 3.70
N LEU A 461 -28.37 23.91 2.97
CA LEU A 461 -29.65 23.33 3.40
C LEU A 461 -29.54 21.82 3.65
N TYR A 462 -28.69 21.13 2.89
CA TYR A 462 -28.42 19.70 3.05
C TYR A 462 -27.79 19.32 4.40
N LYS A 463 -27.32 20.29 5.21
CA LYS A 463 -26.90 20.04 6.61
C LYS A 463 -27.99 19.38 7.45
N LYS A 464 -29.26 19.70 7.18
CA LYS A 464 -30.44 19.17 7.89
C LYS A 464 -30.95 17.84 7.32
N SER A 465 -30.29 17.26 6.31
CA SER A 465 -30.72 16.00 5.71
C SER A 465 -30.77 14.87 6.73
N HIS A 466 -31.78 14.01 6.61
CA HIS A 466 -31.89 12.80 7.45
C HIS A 466 -30.71 11.83 7.22
N GLU A 467 -30.19 11.80 5.99
CA GLU A 467 -29.02 11.00 5.65
C GLU A 467 -27.74 11.59 6.22
N LYS A 468 -27.01 10.77 6.98
CA LYS A 468 -25.77 11.20 7.66
C LYS A 468 -24.64 11.52 6.70
N ALA A 469 -24.53 10.80 5.59
CA ALA A 469 -23.48 11.02 4.60
C ALA A 469 -23.61 12.41 3.97
N VAL A 470 -24.80 12.74 3.49
CA VAL A 470 -25.16 14.06 2.92
C VAL A 470 -24.97 15.18 3.96
N SER A 471 -25.51 14.99 5.17
CA SER A 471 -25.40 15.98 6.25
C SER A 471 -23.94 16.23 6.66
N THR A 472 -23.09 15.20 6.61
CA THR A 472 -21.65 15.33 6.93
C THR A 472 -20.89 16.03 5.80
N ALA A 473 -21.19 15.72 4.54
CA ALA A 473 -20.61 16.38 3.37
C ALA A 473 -20.97 17.88 3.32
N ALA A 474 -22.24 18.23 3.58
CA ALA A 474 -22.65 19.63 3.66
C ALA A 474 -21.94 20.39 4.81
N ARG A 475 -21.76 19.74 5.97
CA ARG A 475 -21.01 20.33 7.10
C ARG A 475 -19.52 20.52 6.80
N SER A 476 -18.91 19.61 6.06
CA SER A 476 -17.49 19.73 5.70
C SER A 476 -17.26 20.87 4.71
N LEU A 477 -18.22 21.13 3.80
CA LEU A 477 -18.22 22.29 2.92
C LEU A 477 -18.35 23.60 3.71
N ILE A 478 -19.28 23.66 4.67
CA ILE A 478 -19.44 24.81 5.57
C ILE A 478 -18.13 25.09 6.33
N THR A 479 -17.49 24.04 6.84
CA THR A 479 -16.25 24.18 7.61
C THR A 479 -15.14 24.78 6.75
N LEU A 480 -15.03 24.36 5.49
CA LEU A 480 -14.06 24.90 4.53
C LEU A 480 -14.22 26.41 4.33
N PHE A 481 -15.44 26.87 4.05
CA PHE A 481 -15.68 28.31 3.85
C PHE A 481 -15.60 29.12 5.16
N ARG A 482 -15.79 28.50 6.33
CA ARG A 482 -15.55 29.16 7.62
C ARG A 482 -14.06 29.37 7.91
N GLU A 483 -13.21 28.45 7.49
CA GLU A 483 -11.76 28.51 7.71
C GLU A 483 -11.05 29.32 6.61
N GLY A 484 -11.56 29.30 5.37
CA GLY A 484 -10.96 29.99 4.22
C GLY A 484 -11.35 31.47 4.04
N THR A 485 -12.40 31.97 4.72
CA THR A 485 -12.87 33.37 4.60
C THR A 485 -12.30 34.32 5.66
N HIS A 486 -11.32 33.89 6.46
CA HIS A 486 -10.51 34.82 7.25
C HIS A 486 -9.25 35.20 6.45
N PRO A 487 -9.09 36.46 6.03
CA PRO A 487 -8.00 36.83 5.15
C PRO A 487 -6.67 36.88 5.91
N VAL A 488 -5.63 36.63 5.12
CA VAL A 488 -4.21 36.73 5.41
C VAL A 488 -3.85 38.04 6.11
N SER A 489 -2.94 37.93 7.06
CA SER A 489 -2.24 39.01 7.73
C SER A 489 -1.38 39.84 6.77
N SER A 490 -1.61 41.15 6.72
CA SER A 490 -0.57 42.16 6.87
C SER A 490 -1.27 43.48 7.18
N ASP A 491 -0.99 44.00 8.37
CA ASP A 491 -1.32 45.37 8.74
C ASP A 491 -0.51 46.29 7.81
N GLU A 492 -1.15 46.99 6.86
CA GLU A 492 -0.74 48.34 6.39
C GLU A 492 -1.58 48.95 5.24
N GLU A 493 -2.45 48.23 4.54
CA GLU A 493 -3.22 48.83 3.41
C GLU A 493 -4.73 48.97 3.68
N LYS A 494 -5.11 49.63 4.79
CA LYS A 494 -6.52 49.72 5.23
C LYS A 494 -7.12 51.12 5.31
N VAL A 495 -6.67 52.07 4.49
CA VAL A 495 -7.19 53.46 4.56
C VAL A 495 -7.88 53.95 3.27
N LYS A 496 -7.96 53.16 2.19
CA LYS A 496 -8.59 53.68 0.94
C LYS A 496 -9.69 52.82 0.27
N GLU A 497 -10.00 51.64 0.77
CA GLU A 497 -11.10 50.82 0.20
C GLU A 497 -12.38 50.76 1.07
N ASP A 498 -12.36 51.31 2.29
CA ASP A 498 -13.44 51.14 3.27
C ASP A 498 -14.70 52.04 3.04
N GLU A 499 -14.71 52.91 2.03
CA GLU A 499 -15.86 53.80 1.78
C GLU A 499 -16.80 53.40 0.63
N LEU A 500 -16.44 52.47 -0.27
CA LEU A 500 -17.27 52.20 -1.46
C LEU A 500 -18.03 50.85 -1.50
N LEU A 501 -17.90 49.98 -0.50
CA LEU A 501 -18.56 48.66 -0.51
C LEU A 501 -19.32 48.33 0.79
N ARG A 502 -20.03 49.32 1.34
CA ARG A 502 -20.81 49.18 2.58
C ARG A 502 -22.22 48.57 2.41
N GLY A 503 -22.57 48.08 1.21
CA GLY A 503 -23.93 47.66 0.85
C GLY A 503 -24.33 46.22 1.20
N GLU A 504 -23.51 45.20 0.91
CA GLU A 504 -24.06 43.84 0.77
C GLU A 504 -23.38 42.72 1.57
N LYS A 505 -22.22 42.94 2.19
CA LYS A 505 -21.49 41.89 2.94
C LYS A 505 -22.07 41.51 4.32
N ARG A 506 -23.18 42.11 4.76
CA ARG A 506 -23.72 41.91 6.13
C ARG A 506 -24.60 40.66 6.30
N LYS A 507 -25.22 40.13 5.23
CA LYS A 507 -26.25 39.09 5.38
C LYS A 507 -25.67 37.68 5.61
N LEU A 508 -24.55 37.33 4.99
CA LEU A 508 -23.92 36.01 5.14
C LEU A 508 -23.30 35.79 6.53
N SER A 509 -22.64 36.82 7.09
CA SER A 509 -22.08 36.77 8.45
C SER A 509 -23.17 36.66 9.51
N ASP A 510 -24.30 37.33 9.31
CA ASP A 510 -25.41 37.35 10.25
C ASP A 510 -26.16 36.00 10.26
N PHE A 511 -26.28 35.33 9.11
CA PHE A 511 -26.89 33.99 9.05
C PHE A 511 -26.00 32.89 9.65
N ILE A 512 -24.68 32.92 9.37
CA ILE A 512 -23.70 32.05 10.04
C ILE A 512 -23.65 32.36 11.55
N GLY A 513 -23.81 33.62 11.93
CA GLY A 513 -23.96 34.09 13.30
C GLY A 513 -25.23 33.59 14.01
N GLN A 514 -26.38 33.62 13.34
CA GLN A 514 -27.66 33.13 13.87
C GLN A 514 -27.65 31.60 14.06
N LEU A 515 -26.99 30.87 13.16
CA LEU A 515 -26.72 29.43 13.33
C LEU A 515 -25.81 29.15 14.54
N ASN A 516 -24.91 30.07 14.90
CA ASN A 516 -24.09 29.98 16.12
C ASN A 516 -24.92 30.25 17.39
N ALA A 517 -25.91 31.15 17.37
CA ALA A 517 -26.72 31.44 18.56
C ALA A 517 -27.43 30.20 19.11
N ALA A 518 -27.94 29.33 18.23
CA ALA A 518 -28.60 28.08 18.63
C ALA A 518 -27.64 27.04 19.26
N ASP A 519 -26.40 26.92 18.73
CA ASP A 519 -25.42 25.93 19.17
C ASP A 519 -24.60 26.42 20.39
N VAL A 520 -24.41 27.74 20.50
CA VAL A 520 -23.89 28.43 21.68
C VAL A 520 -24.89 28.33 22.83
N SER A 521 -26.20 28.44 22.57
CA SER A 521 -27.23 28.29 23.60
C SER A 521 -27.19 26.90 24.25
N LEU A 522 -27.00 25.82 23.49
CA LEU A 522 -26.86 24.46 24.04
C LEU A 522 -25.58 24.26 24.87
N ARG A 523 -24.46 24.87 24.46
CA ARG A 523 -23.20 24.82 25.23
C ARG A 523 -23.24 25.75 26.44
N ALA A 524 -23.89 26.89 26.35
CA ALA A 524 -24.12 27.83 27.43
C ALA A 524 -25.05 27.22 28.49
N LEU A 525 -26.16 26.59 28.10
CA LEU A 525 -27.02 25.81 29.01
C LEU A 525 -26.24 24.70 29.71
N LYS A 526 -25.34 24.00 29.00
CA LYS A 526 -24.49 22.96 29.59
C LYS A 526 -23.46 23.51 30.57
N ARG A 527 -22.95 24.73 30.35
CA ARG A 527 -22.08 25.44 31.32
C ARG A 527 -22.87 25.94 32.51
N VAL A 528 -24.05 26.52 32.32
CA VAL A 528 -24.91 27.02 33.40
C VAL A 528 -25.38 25.87 34.31
N ALA A 529 -25.76 24.73 33.73
CA ALA A 529 -26.07 23.51 34.49
C ALA A 529 -24.85 22.93 35.23
N GLY A 530 -23.63 23.15 34.70
CA GLY A 530 -22.38 22.82 35.38
C GLY A 530 -22.06 23.79 36.53
N SER A 531 -22.32 25.08 36.35
CA SER A 531 -22.07 26.14 37.32
C SER A 531 -23.07 26.14 38.49
N GLN A 532 -24.34 25.76 38.27
CA GLN A 532 -25.31 25.55 39.35
C GLN A 532 -24.91 24.41 40.29
N ARG A 533 -24.19 23.39 39.79
CA ARG A 533 -23.63 22.31 40.61
C ARG A 533 -22.42 22.73 41.44
N ALA A 534 -21.77 23.84 41.10
CA ALA A 534 -20.56 24.33 41.76
C ALA A 534 -20.82 25.40 42.84
N ARG A 535 -22.05 25.93 42.94
CA ARG A 535 -22.39 27.04 43.86
C ARG A 535 -22.95 26.62 45.23
N ASN A 536 -23.01 25.33 45.55
CA ASN A 536 -23.39 24.87 46.89
C ASN A 536 -22.15 24.39 47.66
N LEU A 537 -21.42 25.32 48.25
CA LEU A 537 -20.48 25.09 49.34
C LEU A 537 -20.69 26.22 50.36
N PRO A 538 -21.11 25.95 51.61
CA PRO A 538 -20.97 26.92 52.68
C PRO A 538 -19.52 26.95 53.19
N ASN A 539 -19.07 28.13 53.58
CA ASN A 539 -17.74 28.42 54.10
C ASN A 539 -17.39 27.67 55.39
N GLU A 540 -16.08 27.38 55.48
CA GLU A 540 -15.21 27.27 56.66
C GLU A 540 -15.86 27.09 58.04
N THR A 541 -15.87 25.84 58.49
CA THR A 541 -15.52 25.47 59.87
C THR A 541 -14.94 24.05 59.87
N ASP A 542 -13.87 23.83 60.64
CA ASP A 542 -13.18 22.56 60.87
C ASP A 542 -14.11 21.33 60.85
N GLY A 543 -13.98 20.52 59.80
CA GLY A 543 -14.78 19.33 59.61
C GLY A 543 -13.96 18.25 58.93
N ILE A 544 -13.71 17.16 59.66
CA ILE A 544 -13.07 15.93 59.17
C ILE A 544 -13.65 15.59 57.79
N LEU A 545 -12.78 15.59 56.77
CA LEU A 545 -13.12 15.26 55.37
C LEU A 545 -14.10 14.07 55.35
N SER A 546 -15.28 14.27 54.75
CA SER A 546 -16.27 13.22 54.66
C SER A 546 -15.77 12.11 53.73
N ASN A 547 -16.34 10.91 53.84
CA ASN A 547 -16.01 9.80 52.94
C ASN A 547 -16.35 10.14 51.46
N GLU A 548 -17.18 11.15 51.21
CA GLU A 548 -17.51 11.65 49.88
C GLU A 548 -16.40 12.58 49.35
N ASP A 549 -15.81 13.40 50.22
CA ASP A 549 -14.66 14.25 49.87
C ASP A 549 -13.42 13.42 49.56
N PHE A 550 -13.16 12.35 50.33
CA PHE A 550 -12.09 11.40 50.02
C PHE A 550 -12.28 10.69 48.68
N GLN A 551 -13.53 10.37 48.30
CA GLN A 551 -13.83 9.80 46.99
C GLN A 551 -13.62 10.82 45.88
N HIS A 552 -14.01 12.07 46.10
CA HIS A 552 -13.83 13.16 45.14
C HIS A 552 -12.35 13.48 44.92
N ILE A 553 -11.57 13.60 46.00
CA ILE A 553 -10.12 13.80 45.97
C ILE A 553 -9.43 12.65 45.23
N LYS A 554 -9.84 11.40 45.48
CA LYS A 554 -9.31 10.22 44.78
C LYS A 554 -9.64 10.23 43.29
N GLU A 555 -10.82 10.72 42.91
CA GLU A 555 -11.23 10.85 41.51
C GLU A 555 -10.47 11.99 40.80
N LEU A 556 -10.24 13.11 41.47
CA LEU A 556 -9.46 14.24 40.96
C LEU A 556 -7.98 13.88 40.77
N MET A 557 -7.36 13.21 41.74
CA MET A 557 -5.99 12.71 41.62
C MET A 557 -5.85 11.76 40.43
N ALA A 558 -6.78 10.81 40.29
CA ALA A 558 -6.72 9.87 39.18
C ALA A 558 -7.02 10.51 37.80
N LYS A 559 -7.83 11.57 37.77
CA LYS A 559 -8.03 12.40 36.57
C LYS A 559 -6.76 13.16 36.20
N LYS A 560 -5.96 13.59 37.18
CA LYS A 560 -4.66 14.27 36.97
C LYS A 560 -3.59 13.28 36.50
N ASP A 561 -3.51 12.11 37.13
CA ASP A 561 -2.59 11.03 36.73
C ASP A 561 -2.88 10.51 35.32
N ALA A 562 -4.16 10.34 34.96
CA ALA A 562 -4.55 9.97 33.60
C ALA A 562 -4.19 11.02 32.55
N LYS A 563 -4.10 12.30 32.94
CA LYS A 563 -3.68 13.39 32.04
C LYS A 563 -2.15 13.39 31.89
N LEU A 564 -1.41 13.16 32.98
CA LEU A 564 0.05 13.05 32.97
C LEU A 564 0.55 11.80 32.22
N SER A 565 -0.15 10.67 32.34
CA SER A 565 0.20 9.45 31.58
C SER A 565 -0.03 9.63 30.08
N MET A 566 -1.11 10.31 29.68
CA MET A 566 -1.35 10.67 28.28
C MET A 566 -0.27 11.61 27.73
N ALA A 567 0.19 12.57 28.53
CA ALA A 567 1.28 13.46 28.13
C ALA A 567 2.61 12.71 27.97
N ARG A 568 2.97 11.84 28.93
CA ARG A 568 4.19 11.00 28.86
C ARG A 568 4.21 10.04 27.66
N GLU A 569 3.06 9.53 27.23
CA GLU A 569 2.98 8.64 26.08
C GLU A 569 2.95 9.36 24.72
N GLY A 570 3.03 10.70 24.71
CA GLY A 570 2.98 11.53 23.50
C GLY A 570 1.56 11.76 22.95
N LEU A 571 0.55 11.43 23.74
CA LEU A 571 -0.88 11.54 23.40
C LEU A 571 -1.53 12.79 23.99
N SER A 572 -0.73 13.78 24.43
CA SER A 572 -1.23 15.07 24.85
C SER A 572 -2.08 15.66 23.72
N ALA A 573 -3.39 15.72 23.95
CA ALA A 573 -4.28 16.51 23.13
C ALA A 573 -3.70 17.92 23.10
N LYS A 574 -3.23 18.36 21.92
CA LYS A 574 -3.28 19.77 21.56
C LYS A 574 -4.67 20.25 21.99
N GLY A 575 -4.71 21.06 23.04
CA GLY A 575 -5.96 21.49 23.63
C GLY A 575 -6.80 22.16 22.56
N SER A 576 -8.02 21.67 22.34
CA SER A 576 -9.19 22.34 21.73
C SER A 576 -9.03 23.23 20.49
N ASP A 577 -7.87 23.27 19.83
CA ASP A 577 -7.60 24.10 18.67
C ASP A 577 -6.86 23.28 17.62
N SER A 578 -7.39 22.09 17.32
CA SER A 578 -7.16 21.46 16.02
C SER A 578 -7.90 22.28 14.96
N ARG A 579 -7.46 23.53 14.73
CA ARG A 579 -7.73 24.21 13.48
C ARG A 579 -7.29 23.26 12.39
N ILE A 580 -8.23 22.83 11.54
CA ILE A 580 -7.89 22.07 10.36
C ILE A 580 -7.04 23.04 9.54
N LYS A 581 -5.71 22.85 9.52
CA LYS A 581 -4.85 23.64 8.63
C LYS A 581 -5.25 23.26 7.22
N ILE A 582 -5.91 24.18 6.51
CA ILE A 582 -6.20 24.04 5.09
C ILE A 582 -4.85 23.82 4.39
N PRO A 583 -4.67 22.71 3.65
CA PRO A 583 -3.45 22.49 2.90
C PRO A 583 -3.22 23.63 1.90
N SER A 584 -1.97 24.05 1.75
CA SER A 584 -1.61 25.04 0.71
C SER A 584 -1.86 24.47 -0.69
N SER A 585 -2.04 25.36 -1.68
CA SER A 585 -2.22 24.97 -3.09
C SER A 585 -1.12 24.01 -3.59
N GLU A 586 0.14 24.20 -3.18
CA GLU A 586 1.26 23.33 -3.56
C GLU A 586 1.18 21.94 -2.93
N GLN A 587 0.63 21.83 -1.72
CA GLN A 587 0.40 20.53 -1.09
C GLN A 587 -0.75 19.77 -1.76
N LEU A 588 -1.65 20.49 -2.42
CA LEU A 588 -2.81 19.92 -3.11
C LEU A 588 -2.48 19.47 -4.53
N SER A 589 -1.58 20.17 -5.23
CA SER A 589 -1.09 19.77 -6.56
C SER A 589 -0.36 18.43 -6.50
N VAL A 590 0.47 18.24 -5.47
CA VAL A 590 1.26 17.02 -5.26
C VAL A 590 0.39 15.84 -4.82
N LYS A 591 -0.73 16.10 -4.13
CA LYS A 591 -1.58 15.05 -3.56
C LYS A 591 -2.61 14.53 -4.56
N ARG A 592 -2.60 13.21 -4.78
CA ARG A 592 -3.64 12.53 -5.56
C ARG A 592 -5.02 12.58 -4.87
N VAL A 593 -6.04 12.83 -5.66
CA VAL A 593 -7.45 12.67 -5.27
C VAL A 593 -7.87 11.22 -5.47
N ASP A 594 -8.11 10.51 -4.36
CA ASP A 594 -8.60 9.13 -4.42
C ASP A 594 -10.13 9.12 -4.61
N PRO A 595 -10.66 8.35 -5.59
CA PRO A 595 -12.10 8.28 -5.83
C PRO A 595 -12.85 7.69 -4.62
N ALA A 596 -12.23 6.77 -3.89
CA ALA A 596 -12.80 6.17 -2.68
C ALA A 596 -12.98 7.18 -1.52
N LYS A 597 -12.29 8.33 -1.53
CA LYS A 597 -12.54 9.40 -0.55
C LYS A 597 -13.79 10.21 -0.88
N LEU A 598 -14.20 10.23 -2.15
CA LEU A 598 -15.42 10.89 -2.61
C LEU A 598 -16.65 10.03 -2.29
N GLU A 599 -16.49 8.70 -2.36
CA GLU A 599 -17.49 7.72 -1.99
C GLU A 599 -17.55 7.54 -0.47
N VAL A 600 -18.63 7.99 0.15
CA VAL A 600 -18.92 7.57 1.53
C VAL A 600 -19.57 6.19 1.42
N ASN A 601 -18.83 5.13 1.73
CA ASN A 601 -19.42 3.80 1.94
C ASN A 601 -20.51 3.92 3.00
N ILE A 602 -21.75 4.08 2.55
CA ILE A 602 -22.92 4.14 3.42
C ILE A 602 -23.00 2.74 4.02
N LYS A 603 -22.49 2.59 5.24
CA LYS A 603 -22.74 1.38 6.03
C LYS A 603 -24.24 1.30 6.21
N ARG A 604 -24.92 0.56 5.33
CA ARG A 604 -26.34 0.29 5.39
C ARG A 604 -26.63 -0.16 6.81
N LYS A 605 -27.55 0.53 7.47
CA LYS A 605 -27.94 0.22 8.85
C LYS A 605 -28.55 -1.18 8.81
N ARG A 606 -27.78 -2.21 9.18
CA ARG A 606 -28.23 -3.61 9.14
C ARG A 606 -29.63 -3.73 9.73
N THR A 607 -30.54 -4.36 9.00
CA THR A 607 -31.90 -4.59 9.49
C THR A 607 -31.85 -5.40 10.78
N SER A 608 -32.92 -5.35 11.59
CA SER A 608 -32.98 -6.15 12.82
C SER A 608 -32.71 -7.63 12.53
N GLU A 609 -33.22 -8.09 11.39
CA GLU A 609 -33.10 -9.45 10.87
C GLU A 609 -31.67 -9.80 10.43
N GLU A 610 -30.98 -8.92 9.68
CA GLU A 610 -29.56 -9.11 9.33
C GLU A 610 -28.65 -9.09 10.56
N LYS A 611 -28.98 -8.31 11.58
CA LYS A 611 -28.26 -8.33 12.88
C LYS A 611 -28.48 -9.65 13.59
N LEU A 612 -29.71 -10.16 13.61
CA LEU A 612 -30.05 -11.46 14.18
C LEU A 612 -29.35 -12.59 13.42
N ALA A 613 -29.29 -12.52 12.09
CA ALA A 613 -28.62 -13.50 11.23
C ALA A 613 -27.09 -13.49 11.42
N ALA A 614 -26.43 -12.32 11.45
CA ALA A 614 -25.00 -12.23 11.74
C ALA A 614 -24.66 -12.72 13.16
N VAL A 615 -25.55 -12.47 14.12
CA VAL A 615 -25.44 -13.00 15.48
C VAL A 615 -25.67 -14.52 15.51
N LYS A 616 -26.51 -15.08 14.63
CA LYS A 616 -26.77 -16.53 14.50
C LYS A 616 -25.61 -17.25 13.80
N ALA A 617 -25.07 -16.69 12.72
CA ALA A 617 -23.89 -17.19 12.01
C ALA A 617 -22.64 -17.21 12.91
N GLY A 618 -22.40 -16.14 13.68
CA GLY A 618 -21.35 -16.12 14.71
C GLY A 618 -21.59 -17.04 15.91
N ARG A 619 -22.70 -17.79 15.93
CA ARG A 619 -23.09 -18.74 16.99
C ARG A 619 -23.18 -20.19 16.51
N GLU A 620 -22.99 -20.48 15.23
CA GLU A 620 -23.12 -21.86 14.70
C GLU A 620 -22.14 -22.84 15.36
N GLU A 621 -20.96 -22.38 15.81
CA GLU A 621 -20.02 -23.21 16.58
C GLU A 621 -20.28 -23.28 18.10
N ARG A 622 -21.26 -22.54 18.64
CA ARG A 622 -21.57 -22.55 20.08
C ARG A 622 -22.88 -23.31 20.32
N GLY A 623 -22.76 -24.48 20.95
CA GLY A 623 -23.88 -25.35 21.29
C GLY A 623 -25.05 -24.66 22.03
N LYS A 624 -26.23 -25.31 21.99
CA LYS A 624 -27.52 -24.80 22.51
C LYS A 624 -27.40 -24.20 23.92
N TYR A 625 -28.12 -23.09 24.13
CA TYR A 625 -28.12 -22.33 25.39
C TYR A 625 -28.59 -23.21 26.56
N GLN A 626 -27.68 -23.52 27.49
CA GLN A 626 -28.01 -24.19 28.75
C GLN A 626 -28.02 -23.17 29.89
N ALA A 627 -29.03 -23.27 30.78
CA ALA A 627 -29.09 -22.45 31.98
C ALA A 627 -27.80 -22.61 32.81
N ARG A 628 -27.27 -21.51 33.36
CA ARG A 628 -26.02 -21.50 34.15
C ARG A 628 -26.02 -22.50 35.32
N THR A 629 -27.19 -22.87 35.82
CA THR A 629 -27.40 -23.91 36.83
C THR A 629 -27.11 -25.31 36.28
N ALA A 630 -27.57 -25.64 35.07
CA ALA A 630 -27.31 -26.93 34.42
C ALA A 630 -25.82 -27.11 34.07
N VAL A 631 -25.16 -26.04 33.61
CA VAL A 631 -23.72 -26.04 33.31
C VAL A 631 -22.87 -26.18 34.59
N LYS A 632 -23.35 -25.72 35.75
CA LYS A 632 -22.65 -25.89 37.04
C LYS A 632 -22.79 -27.29 37.63
N GLN A 633 -23.88 -28.01 37.35
CA GLN A 633 -24.14 -29.37 37.82
C GLN A 633 -23.33 -30.42 37.03
N LYS A 634 -23.02 -30.15 35.76
CA LYS A 634 -22.27 -31.07 34.87
C LYS A 634 -20.74 -30.88 34.88
N LYS A 635 -20.18 -30.19 35.88
CA LYS A 635 -18.71 -30.10 36.01
C LYS A 635 -18.15 -31.45 36.48
N THR A 636 -17.43 -32.13 35.60
CA THR A 636 -16.71 -33.41 35.83
C THR A 636 -15.41 -33.27 36.63
N GLY A 637 -15.20 -32.13 37.32
CA GLY A 637 -14.05 -31.89 38.19
C GLY A 637 -14.40 -32.07 39.67
N GLY A 638 -13.41 -32.42 40.48
CA GLY A 638 -13.58 -32.72 41.91
C GLY A 638 -14.33 -31.63 42.71
N LEU A 639 -15.21 -32.07 43.61
CA LEU A 639 -16.04 -31.19 44.46
C LEU A 639 -15.17 -30.32 45.38
N SER A 640 -15.54 -29.05 45.55
CA SER A 640 -14.93 -28.16 46.56
C SER A 640 -15.11 -28.72 47.97
N ASN A 641 -14.19 -28.46 48.90
CA ASN A 641 -14.31 -28.89 50.32
C ASN A 641 -15.64 -28.49 50.96
N ARG A 642 -16.19 -27.32 50.60
CA ARG A 642 -17.51 -26.86 51.06
C ARG A 642 -18.67 -27.69 50.52
N GLN A 643 -18.54 -28.23 49.31
CA GLN A 643 -19.51 -29.15 48.71
C GLN A 643 -19.37 -30.57 49.25
N LYS A 644 -18.13 -31.02 49.51
CA LYS A 644 -17.85 -32.30 50.18
C LYS A 644 -18.44 -32.32 51.59
N GLU A 645 -18.31 -31.23 52.35
CA GLU A 645 -18.95 -31.09 53.66
C GLU A 645 -20.49 -31.13 53.61
N HIS A 646 -21.10 -30.55 52.57
CA HIS A 646 -22.55 -30.57 52.40
C HIS A 646 -23.09 -31.96 52.00
N LYS A 647 -22.25 -32.80 51.41
CA LYS A 647 -22.56 -34.19 51.05
C LYS A 647 -22.22 -35.22 52.14
N LYS A 648 -21.49 -34.86 53.20
CA LYS A 648 -21.24 -35.79 54.33
C LYS A 648 -22.55 -36.06 55.08
N SER A 649 -22.94 -37.33 55.19
CA SER A 649 -24.09 -37.76 56.00
C SER A 649 -23.75 -37.63 57.49
N MET A 650 -23.94 -36.44 58.06
CA MET A 650 -23.77 -36.28 59.51
C MET A 650 -24.99 -36.83 60.27
N PRO A 651 -24.80 -37.64 61.33
CA PRO A 651 -25.90 -38.08 62.19
C PRO A 651 -26.64 -36.88 62.79
N PHE A 652 -27.94 -37.03 63.07
CA PHE A 652 -28.81 -35.93 63.50
C PHE A 652 -28.29 -35.17 64.73
N ALA A 653 -27.65 -35.87 65.67
CA ALA A 653 -27.01 -35.27 66.84
C ALA A 653 -25.89 -34.27 66.46
N ALA A 654 -25.05 -34.61 65.48
CA ALA A 654 -23.97 -33.75 64.99
C ALA A 654 -24.50 -32.52 64.24
N LYS A 655 -25.62 -32.67 63.50
CA LYS A 655 -26.31 -31.53 62.85
C LYS A 655 -26.90 -30.57 63.89
N ARG A 656 -27.55 -31.09 64.94
CA ARG A 656 -28.06 -30.28 66.06
C ARG A 656 -26.94 -29.56 66.80
N ALA A 657 -25.86 -30.25 67.16
CA ALA A 657 -24.72 -29.64 67.84
C ALA A 657 -24.07 -28.52 67.00
N LYS A 658 -23.93 -28.72 65.68
CA LYS A 658 -23.41 -27.68 64.77
C LYS A 658 -24.34 -26.48 64.65
N ALA A 659 -25.66 -26.70 64.57
CA ALA A 659 -26.64 -25.63 64.54
C ALA A 659 -26.65 -24.81 65.85
N VAL A 660 -26.47 -25.49 67.00
CA VAL A 660 -26.34 -24.84 68.31
C VAL A 660 -25.06 -24.01 68.39
N ARG A 661 -23.90 -24.56 67.99
CA ARG A 661 -22.64 -23.80 67.93
C ARG A 661 -22.73 -22.59 67.00
N SER A 662 -23.32 -22.76 65.81
CA SER A 662 -23.53 -21.65 64.86
C SER A 662 -24.45 -20.57 65.43
N ARG A 663 -25.52 -20.95 66.16
CA ARG A 663 -26.39 -20.00 66.86
C ARG A 663 -25.64 -19.29 68.00
N GLN A 664 -24.79 -19.99 68.76
CA GLN A 664 -23.97 -19.39 69.82
C GLN A 664 -22.92 -18.43 69.25
N GLU A 665 -22.26 -18.76 68.14
CA GLU A 665 -21.35 -17.85 67.42
C GLU A 665 -22.07 -16.62 66.88
N ARG A 666 -23.27 -16.79 66.30
CA ARG A 666 -24.10 -15.66 65.86
C ARG A 666 -24.51 -14.77 67.03
N LYS A 667 -24.88 -15.36 68.18
CA LYS A 667 -25.16 -14.61 69.41
C LYS A 667 -23.91 -13.89 69.94
N LYS A 668 -22.72 -14.52 69.93
CA LYS A 668 -21.45 -13.86 70.29
C LYS A 668 -21.12 -12.70 69.35
N LYS A 669 -21.27 -12.88 68.04
CA LYS A 669 -21.08 -11.81 67.03
C LYS A 669 -22.09 -10.67 67.19
N GLN A 670 -23.36 -10.97 67.48
CA GLN A 670 -24.38 -9.96 67.76
C GLN A 670 -24.14 -9.20 69.06
N ARG A 671 -23.65 -9.86 70.12
CA ARG A 671 -23.24 -9.20 71.37
C ARG A 671 -22.05 -8.26 71.16
N HIS A 672 -21.14 -8.59 70.26
CA HIS A 672 -20.02 -7.71 69.89
C HIS A 672 -20.43 -6.57 68.96
N SER A 673 -21.44 -6.76 68.09
CA SER A 673 -21.89 -5.72 67.14
C SER A 673 -22.80 -4.66 67.75
N GLY A 674 -23.33 -4.88 68.97
CA GLY A 674 -24.25 -3.96 69.64
C GLY A 674 -23.61 -2.72 70.29
N LYS A 675 -22.27 -2.62 70.35
CA LYS A 675 -21.58 -1.46 70.95
C LYS A 675 -21.23 -0.32 69.98
N ASN A 676 -21.47 -0.47 68.67
CA ASN A 676 -21.13 0.56 67.67
C ASN A 676 -22.33 1.06 66.84
N PHE A 677 -23.56 1.01 67.38
CA PHE A 677 -24.77 1.44 66.64
C PHE A 677 -25.62 2.42 67.46
N LEU A 678 -25.12 3.65 67.63
CA LEU A 678 -25.93 4.80 68.02
C LEU A 678 -26.45 5.49 66.74
N GLY A 679 -27.77 5.56 66.64
CA GLY A 679 -28.47 6.71 66.05
C GLY A 679 -28.53 6.85 64.53
N LYS A 680 -29.42 6.11 63.87
CA LYS A 680 -30.22 6.68 62.76
C LYS A 680 -31.69 6.31 62.98
N LYS A 681 -32.35 7.04 63.89
CA LYS A 681 -33.80 7.17 63.88
C LYS A 681 -34.16 8.38 63.01
N ALA A 682 -34.93 8.05 61.97
CA ALA A 682 -35.82 8.87 61.18
C ALA A 682 -36.23 10.20 61.81
N TRP A 683 -36.12 11.28 61.04
CA TRP A 683 -37.12 12.35 61.01
C TRP A 683 -37.42 12.72 59.56
N LYS A 684 -38.67 13.12 59.37
CA LYS A 684 -39.42 13.44 58.16
C LYS A 684 -38.74 14.47 57.25
#